data_AF-A0A9N8LV45-F1
#
_entry.id   AF-A0A9N8LV45-F1
#
_cell.length_a   1.000
_cell.length_b   1.000
_cell.length_c   1.000
_cell.angle_alpha   90.00
_cell.angle_beta   90.00
_cell.angle_gamma   90.00
#
_symmetry.space_group_name_H-M   'P 1'
#
loop_
_entity.id
_entity.type
_entity.pdbx_description
1 polymer ?
#
loop_
_entity_poly.entity_id
_entity_poly.type
_entity_poly.pdbx_seq_one_letter_code
_entity_poly.pdbx_strand_id
1 'polypeptide(L)'
;MTGLIIVLTIYSYMTAHPLNCEDETRAPLKVATLNCGKAGIRKRLADIFSDTKEALQNVDVLFLQECGVKQTILPQDDTSLQSVLGPAFRTGMTGILTHDAGILMLTTKATLTVVHHGPRWAYAHATIRPLGPASAAITALDLWSVHGPVRDFSFWPTTWLEAIRTHTRAGDAIVGADWNATPDPARDSLRGTIASAKRIDSIWSSTRLLRFAKHTKFSYTTSDHRATSVSFDMAVAFTPPTTYHQRPWSLHPGTLRSQSFRNAIHRSITQIGPPHPHLTGPQKIVQWQDYLLRLRDITRLESIKVGQSLKRLRNDFTTIERIADNLDLANSEDAIRLPNLLSRIQTARDLLTDKLSVGSIKPSSTHAFRPSSWMSGALQRTGGTTYIKRLRATTGTITTDESRMLDITHAFFTDLYCPPNPPSTYLTDQTLLLSSASTTFKSEDIAMLASPYLLSDIKAALRTTNAYSAPGPLGLTYPLLSLTAETTGPHILSLLEGLGAGHPLPVLLQTTLLHKKGDKADLANYRPISVSDTALRLAGFNPLPTQHGEIVHLGHPIHTRGAGSPCIIGYNDRIDAIGARIPLIRKFGSDLITRVRLSNSILTPKLWHATTVGGLPTTTARTDLSLALRKFLYLGDTPWFETADISAPLHLGGLGFIHPDHMFTAQSITYLAHNLLRPDEYGIWLQDGLAWHLHHIYHCSPAALLIPNGVHRARLTADTTRAAGFWGRLLHALASVNLSLDPSWPDLEGPALLELPWYFDSAIASTPKPWPLSRYRSAATRGWITWGDILWKSTLATRDRTHASSWPLGPPSPRAAAANLIPRADDIRDSKGPELGTIFTPYWASLPPDFRQKLLQTTDMPFATGMDPSLPVPRIRDPSARAFP
;
A
#
# COMPACT_ATOMS: atom_id res chain seq x y z
N MET A 1 36.06 3.65 41.12
CA MET A 1 34.80 4.15 40.51
C MET A 1 34.43 3.45 39.20
N THR A 2 35.38 2.89 38.45
CA THR A 2 35.17 2.19 37.16
C THR A 2 34.58 0.78 37.28
N GLY A 3 34.72 0.08 38.42
CA GLY A 3 34.10 -1.24 38.64
C GLY A 3 32.57 -1.22 38.83
N LEU A 4 32.00 -0.12 39.34
CA LEU A 4 30.55 0.03 39.56
C LEU A 4 29.79 0.19 38.23
N ILE A 5 30.41 0.83 37.23
CA ILE A 5 29.83 1.12 35.92
C ILE A 5 29.67 -0.16 35.07
N ILE A 6 30.54 -1.15 35.23
CA ILE A 6 30.51 -2.40 34.45
C ILE A 6 29.41 -3.34 34.94
N VAL A 7 29.23 -3.45 36.26
CA VAL A 7 28.11 -4.19 36.85
C VAL A 7 26.78 -3.47 36.56
N LEU A 8 26.74 -2.13 36.59
CA LEU A 8 25.57 -1.34 36.17
C LEU A 8 25.22 -1.47 34.68
N THR A 9 26.20 -1.65 33.80
CA THR A 9 25.96 -1.89 32.37
C THR A 9 25.29 -3.25 32.15
N ILE A 10 25.70 -4.28 32.89
CA ILE A 10 25.06 -5.62 32.90
C ILE A 10 23.67 -5.55 33.58
N TYR A 11 23.54 -4.81 34.68
CA TYR A 11 22.27 -4.59 35.41
C TYR A 11 21.23 -3.85 34.57
N SER A 12 21.66 -2.94 33.69
CA SER A 12 20.78 -2.19 32.78
C SER A 12 20.10 -3.10 31.74
N TYR A 13 20.64 -4.31 31.50
CA TYR A 13 20.10 -5.30 30.58
C TYR A 13 19.47 -6.52 31.24
N MET A 14 19.53 -6.66 32.58
CA MET A 14 19.17 -7.89 33.29
C MET A 14 18.51 -7.55 34.65
N THR A 15 17.18 -7.71 34.76
CA THR A 15 16.40 -7.40 35.98
C THR A 15 15.64 -8.62 36.51
N ALA A 16 15.90 -9.06 37.74
CA ALA A 16 15.18 -10.18 38.37
C ALA A 16 13.82 -9.74 38.97
N HIS A 17 12.73 -10.36 38.52
CA HIS A 17 11.42 -10.28 39.18
C HIS A 17 10.84 -11.69 39.37
N PRO A 18 10.18 -11.98 40.51
CA PRO A 18 9.53 -13.27 40.73
C PRO A 18 8.24 -13.36 39.91
N LEU A 19 8.03 -14.47 39.21
CA LEU A 19 6.85 -14.71 38.38
C LEU A 19 6.32 -16.14 38.54
N ASN A 20 5.03 -16.25 38.83
CA ASN A 20 4.21 -17.46 38.77
C ASN A 20 3.28 -17.37 37.57
N CYS A 21 3.22 -18.40 36.71
CA CYS A 21 2.07 -18.71 35.86
C CYS A 21 2.19 -20.12 35.26
N GLU A 22 1.11 -20.89 35.36
CA GLU A 22 0.96 -22.28 34.91
C GLU A 22 0.59 -22.36 33.42
N ASP A 23 1.29 -23.22 32.66
CA ASP A 23 0.74 -24.00 31.54
C ASP A 23 1.81 -25.01 31.06
N GLU A 24 1.45 -26.30 30.96
CA GLU A 24 2.35 -27.46 31.12
C GLU A 24 2.53 -28.36 29.87
N THR A 25 2.28 -27.88 28.65
CA THR A 25 2.16 -28.79 27.48
C THR A 25 3.33 -28.81 26.47
N ARG A 26 4.49 -28.19 26.74
CA ARG A 26 5.69 -28.24 25.86
C ARG A 26 7.00 -28.19 26.67
N ALA A 27 7.98 -29.04 26.35
CA ALA A 27 9.21 -29.19 27.16
C ALA A 27 10.12 -27.94 27.06
N PRO A 28 10.36 -27.20 28.17
CA PRO A 28 11.20 -26.00 28.18
C PRO A 28 12.70 -26.32 28.09
N LEU A 29 13.53 -25.34 27.69
CA LEU A 29 14.99 -25.44 27.74
C LEU A 29 15.46 -25.27 29.19
N LYS A 30 15.96 -26.34 29.80
CA LYS A 30 16.42 -26.28 31.19
C LYS A 30 17.91 -25.99 31.25
N VAL A 31 18.29 -24.92 31.95
CA VAL A 31 19.70 -24.58 32.17
C VAL A 31 20.04 -24.61 33.66
N ALA A 32 21.24 -25.06 33.99
CA ALA A 32 21.70 -25.12 35.38
C ALA A 32 23.13 -24.58 35.51
N THR A 33 23.47 -24.09 36.70
CA THR A 33 24.84 -23.73 37.08
C THR A 33 25.25 -24.51 38.32
N LEU A 34 26.51 -24.96 38.34
CA LEU A 34 27.11 -25.69 39.45
C LEU A 34 28.61 -25.40 39.55
N ASN A 35 29.04 -24.83 40.66
CA ASN A 35 30.44 -24.92 41.06
C ASN A 35 30.73 -26.34 41.56
N CYS A 36 31.73 -27.00 40.96
CA CYS A 36 32.11 -28.37 41.31
C CYS A 36 32.95 -28.45 42.58
N GLY A 37 33.48 -27.33 43.07
CA GLY A 37 34.48 -27.25 44.12
C GLY A 37 35.80 -27.91 43.73
N LYS A 38 36.78 -27.86 44.64
CA LYS A 38 38.16 -28.34 44.43
C LYS A 38 38.31 -29.76 43.91
N ALA A 39 37.31 -30.61 44.10
CA ALA A 39 37.30 -32.00 43.67
C ALA A 39 37.02 -32.18 42.15
N GLY A 40 36.58 -31.13 41.46
CA GLY A 40 36.35 -31.10 40.03
C GLY A 40 35.11 -31.88 39.56
N ILE A 41 34.81 -31.75 38.28
CA ILE A 41 33.60 -32.32 37.63
C ILE A 41 33.51 -33.85 37.80
N ARG A 42 34.64 -34.57 37.78
CA ARG A 42 34.67 -36.04 37.89
C ARG A 42 34.05 -36.56 39.20
N LYS A 43 34.16 -35.79 40.28
CA LYS A 43 33.55 -36.12 41.58
C LYS A 43 32.09 -35.69 41.70
N ARG A 44 31.56 -34.97 40.70
CA ARG A 44 30.18 -34.46 40.64
C ARG A 44 29.30 -35.17 39.64
N LEU A 45 29.82 -36.14 38.87
CA LEU A 45 29.03 -36.87 37.88
C LEU A 45 27.78 -37.53 38.50
N ALA A 46 27.91 -38.10 39.71
CA ALA A 46 26.79 -38.69 40.42
C ALA A 46 25.72 -37.66 40.79
N ASP A 47 26.09 -36.40 41.08
CA ASP A 47 25.11 -35.33 41.31
C ASP A 47 24.48 -34.85 40.00
N ILE A 48 25.29 -34.65 38.96
CA ILE A 48 24.88 -34.13 37.64
C ILE A 48 23.89 -35.06 36.95
N PHE A 49 24.11 -36.37 37.02
CA PHE A 49 23.30 -37.38 36.33
C PHE A 49 22.35 -38.14 37.26
N SER A 50 22.10 -37.62 38.46
CA SER A 50 21.12 -38.21 39.39
C SER A 50 19.71 -37.71 39.11
N ASP A 51 18.75 -38.65 39.08
CA ASP A 51 17.32 -38.35 38.98
C ASP A 51 16.74 -37.74 40.28
N THR A 52 17.48 -37.77 41.39
CA THR A 52 17.01 -37.25 42.69
C THR A 52 17.33 -35.78 42.91
N LYS A 53 18.13 -35.16 42.03
CA LYS A 53 18.55 -33.76 42.15
C LYS A 53 17.68 -32.89 41.23
N GLU A 54 16.58 -32.36 41.75
CA GLU A 54 15.60 -31.60 40.96
C GLU A 54 16.20 -30.49 40.07
N ALA A 55 17.27 -29.80 40.51
CA ALA A 55 17.93 -28.75 39.72
C ALA A 55 18.76 -29.31 38.55
N LEU A 56 19.32 -30.52 38.68
CA LEU A 56 20.22 -31.14 37.69
C LEU A 56 19.52 -32.17 36.81
N GLN A 57 18.35 -32.66 37.23
CA GLN A 57 17.55 -33.61 36.46
C GLN A 57 17.12 -33.03 35.11
N ASN A 58 17.32 -33.76 34.01
CA ASN A 58 16.91 -33.36 32.65
C ASN A 58 17.41 -31.97 32.22
N VAL A 59 18.58 -31.53 32.68
CA VAL A 59 19.20 -30.29 32.23
C VAL A 59 19.62 -30.42 30.77
N ASP A 60 19.35 -29.39 29.96
CA ASP A 60 19.79 -29.29 28.57
C ASP A 60 21.18 -28.62 28.48
N VAL A 61 21.42 -27.57 29.27
CA VAL A 61 22.70 -26.82 29.30
C VAL A 61 23.20 -26.66 30.74
N LEU A 62 24.44 -27.07 30.99
CA LEU A 62 25.07 -26.99 32.31
C LEU A 62 26.29 -26.06 32.28
N PHE A 63 26.23 -24.99 33.06
CA PHE A 63 27.34 -24.09 33.32
C PHE A 63 28.12 -24.58 34.54
N LEU A 64 29.43 -24.72 34.40
CA LEU A 64 30.30 -25.31 35.42
C LEU A 64 31.40 -24.34 35.83
N GLN A 65 31.70 -24.33 37.12
CA GLN A 65 32.84 -23.65 37.73
C GLN A 65 33.67 -24.66 38.52
N GLU A 66 34.96 -24.38 38.71
CA GLU A 66 35.98 -25.32 39.25
C GLU A 66 35.94 -26.71 38.57
N CYS A 67 35.91 -26.74 37.24
CA CYS A 67 35.79 -27.99 36.48
C CYS A 67 36.92 -29.00 36.77
N GLY A 68 38.14 -28.54 37.04
CA GLY A 68 39.29 -29.36 37.40
C GLY A 68 39.87 -30.20 36.25
N VAL A 69 39.62 -29.80 34.99
CA VAL A 69 40.16 -30.51 33.82
C VAL A 69 41.59 -30.02 33.53
N LYS A 70 42.53 -30.95 33.32
CA LYS A 70 43.96 -30.64 33.12
C LYS A 70 44.26 -29.97 31.78
N GLN A 71 43.53 -30.35 30.73
CA GLN A 71 43.64 -29.79 29.38
C GLN A 71 42.25 -29.34 28.94
N THR A 72 42.17 -28.19 28.28
CA THR A 72 40.88 -27.68 27.78
C THR A 72 40.29 -28.65 26.77
N ILE A 73 39.06 -29.07 27.01
CA ILE A 73 38.28 -29.90 26.10
C ILE A 73 37.44 -28.98 25.22
N LEU A 74 37.52 -29.17 23.91
CA LEU A 74 36.77 -28.41 22.91
C LEU A 74 35.59 -29.24 22.37
N PRO A 75 34.58 -28.60 21.73
CA PRO A 75 33.35 -29.28 21.28
C PRO A 75 33.55 -30.49 20.37
N GLN A 76 34.66 -30.54 19.62
CA GLN A 76 35.03 -31.61 18.70
C GLN A 76 35.88 -32.74 19.33
N ASP A 77 36.23 -32.64 20.61
CA ASP A 77 37.05 -33.64 21.32
C ASP A 77 36.19 -34.60 22.17
N ASP A 78 35.44 -35.45 21.47
CA ASP A 78 34.57 -36.45 22.09
C ASP A 78 35.35 -37.45 22.95
N THR A 79 36.62 -37.73 22.61
CA THR A 79 37.45 -38.71 23.33
C THR A 79 37.82 -38.19 24.72
N SER A 80 38.28 -36.94 24.81
CA SER A 80 38.58 -36.31 26.10
C SER A 80 37.32 -36.06 26.92
N LEU A 81 36.22 -35.68 26.26
CA LEU A 81 34.93 -35.51 26.94
C LEU A 81 34.41 -36.84 27.52
N GLN A 82 34.49 -37.93 26.76
CA GLN A 82 34.16 -39.28 27.21
C GLN A 82 35.07 -39.73 28.36
N SER A 83 36.36 -39.38 28.34
CA SER A 83 37.28 -39.66 29.45
C SER A 83 36.88 -38.95 30.75
N VAL A 84 36.29 -37.75 30.66
CA VAL A 84 35.83 -36.98 31.83
C VAL A 84 34.46 -37.44 32.32
N LEU A 85 33.51 -37.70 31.42
CA LEU A 85 32.13 -38.07 31.77
C LEU A 85 31.96 -39.58 32.02
N GLY A 86 32.88 -40.41 31.52
CA GLY A 86 32.87 -41.85 31.71
C GLY A 86 31.58 -42.50 31.22
N PRO A 87 30.94 -43.39 32.01
CA PRO A 87 29.69 -44.06 31.63
C PRO A 87 28.50 -43.11 31.40
N ALA A 88 28.59 -41.86 31.86
CA ALA A 88 27.52 -40.87 31.66
C ALA A 88 27.56 -40.20 30.28
N PHE A 89 28.66 -40.36 29.53
CA PHE A 89 28.77 -39.84 28.17
C PHE A 89 27.73 -40.47 27.24
N ARG A 90 27.06 -39.64 26.44
CA ARG A 90 26.13 -40.08 25.40
C ARG A 90 26.47 -39.40 24.08
N THR A 91 26.30 -40.12 22.97
CA THR A 91 26.47 -39.57 21.62
C THR A 91 25.55 -38.36 21.43
N GLY A 92 26.15 -37.21 21.08
CA GLY A 92 25.45 -35.93 20.95
C GLY A 92 25.63 -34.96 22.13
N MET A 93 26.31 -35.36 23.21
CA MET A 93 26.81 -34.41 24.20
C MET A 93 28.05 -33.69 23.65
N THR A 94 28.14 -32.39 23.88
CA THR A 94 29.29 -31.57 23.47
C THR A 94 29.52 -30.46 24.49
N GLY A 95 30.71 -29.87 24.52
CA GLY A 95 30.97 -28.79 25.47
C GLY A 95 32.36 -28.21 25.34
N ILE A 96 32.57 -27.13 26.08
CA ILE A 96 33.88 -26.57 26.34
C ILE A 96 34.14 -26.66 27.83
N LEU A 97 35.16 -27.42 28.24
CA LEU A 97 35.53 -27.58 29.65
C LEU A 97 36.98 -27.16 29.82
N THR A 98 37.21 -26.16 30.67
CA THR A 98 38.57 -25.73 31.03
C THR A 98 38.95 -26.26 32.42
N HIS A 99 40.10 -25.83 32.93
CA HIS A 99 40.44 -26.05 34.33
C HIS A 99 39.41 -25.42 35.29
N ASP A 100 38.86 -24.25 34.95
CA ASP A 100 38.04 -23.46 35.87
C ASP A 100 36.58 -23.38 35.42
N ALA A 101 36.29 -22.75 34.28
CA ALA A 101 34.94 -22.61 33.76
C ALA A 101 34.63 -23.60 32.62
N GLY A 102 33.37 -24.00 32.51
CA GLY A 102 32.92 -24.88 31.43
C GLY A 102 31.44 -24.74 31.09
N ILE A 103 31.09 -25.13 29.87
CA ILE A 103 29.72 -25.22 29.36
C ILE A 103 29.54 -26.61 28.76
N LEU A 104 28.58 -27.37 29.27
CA LEU A 104 28.26 -28.71 28.81
C LEU A 104 26.83 -28.76 28.24
N MET A 105 26.70 -29.22 27.00
CA MET A 105 25.43 -29.52 26.35
C MET A 105 25.08 -30.98 26.61
N LEU A 106 23.99 -31.21 27.33
CA LEU A 106 23.47 -32.54 27.65
C LEU A 106 22.36 -32.96 26.67
N THR A 107 22.10 -32.16 25.65
CA THR A 107 21.01 -32.30 24.70
C THR A 107 21.49 -32.07 23.26
N THR A 108 20.84 -32.71 22.29
CA THR A 108 21.05 -32.42 20.85
C THR A 108 20.21 -31.24 20.37
N LYS A 109 19.35 -30.66 21.23
CA LYS A 109 18.56 -29.46 20.92
C LYS A 109 19.41 -28.21 20.75
N ALA A 110 20.64 -28.19 21.26
CA ALA A 110 21.55 -27.06 21.20
C ALA A 110 22.87 -27.49 20.53
N THR A 111 23.33 -26.72 19.55
CA THR A 111 24.58 -26.99 18.84
C THR A 111 25.52 -25.80 19.01
N LEU A 112 26.72 -26.08 19.50
CA LEU A 112 27.78 -25.08 19.61
C LEU A 112 28.37 -24.79 18.23
N THR A 113 28.50 -23.51 17.91
CA THR A 113 29.01 -23.05 16.61
C THR A 113 30.33 -22.31 16.74
N VAL A 114 30.51 -21.58 17.84
CA VAL A 114 31.74 -20.86 18.17
C VAL A 114 31.99 -21.02 19.66
N VAL A 115 33.24 -21.25 20.05
CA VAL A 115 33.62 -21.33 21.46
C VAL A 115 34.88 -20.53 21.72
N HIS A 116 34.94 -19.89 22.88
CA HIS A 116 36.13 -19.20 23.38
C HIS A 116 36.24 -19.45 24.89
N HIS A 117 37.43 -19.30 25.45
CA HIS A 117 37.62 -19.43 26.88
C HIS A 117 38.72 -18.50 27.38
N GLY A 118 38.67 -18.23 28.67
CA GLY A 118 39.72 -17.56 29.42
C GLY A 118 40.03 -18.32 30.72
N PRO A 119 40.82 -17.72 31.62
CA PRO A 119 41.25 -18.38 32.85
C PRO A 119 40.11 -18.65 33.84
N ARG A 120 39.00 -17.89 33.74
CA ARG A 120 37.87 -17.90 34.70
C ARG A 120 36.50 -17.83 34.02
N TRP A 121 36.47 -18.01 32.70
CA TRP A 121 35.23 -17.96 31.93
C TRP A 121 35.30 -18.88 30.72
N ALA A 122 34.14 -19.36 30.31
CA ALA A 122 33.94 -20.08 29.06
C ALA A 122 32.78 -19.42 28.30
N TYR A 123 32.91 -19.31 26.99
CA TYR A 123 31.92 -18.73 26.09
C TYR A 123 31.57 -19.72 25.00
N ALA A 124 30.30 -19.79 24.66
CA ALA A 124 29.84 -20.49 23.47
C ALA A 124 28.70 -19.76 22.77
N HIS A 125 28.82 -19.59 21.45
CA HIS A 125 27.71 -19.25 20.59
C HIS A 125 26.95 -20.53 20.24
N ALA A 126 25.71 -20.65 20.69
CA ALA A 126 24.88 -21.82 20.50
C ALA A 126 23.68 -21.53 19.61
N THR A 127 23.37 -22.49 18.75
CA THR A 127 22.10 -22.52 18.01
C THR A 127 21.17 -23.48 18.72
N ILE A 128 20.03 -22.98 19.20
CA ILE A 128 19.02 -23.77 19.91
C ILE A 128 17.83 -24.00 18.98
N ARG A 129 17.38 -25.27 18.91
CA ARG A 129 16.20 -25.73 18.19
C ARG A 129 15.10 -26.07 19.21
N PRO A 130 14.26 -25.11 19.60
CA PRO A 130 13.36 -25.25 20.74
C PRO A 130 12.23 -26.26 20.56
N LEU A 131 11.98 -26.74 19.33
CA LEU A 131 11.00 -27.79 19.03
C LEU A 131 11.64 -29.11 18.57
N GLY A 132 12.94 -29.30 18.82
CA GLY A 132 13.69 -30.50 18.45
C GLY A 132 14.44 -30.40 17.11
N PRO A 133 15.20 -31.45 16.73
CA PRO A 133 16.14 -31.41 15.61
C PRO A 133 15.49 -31.17 14.23
N ALA A 134 14.22 -31.51 14.05
CA ALA A 134 13.45 -31.25 12.83
C ALA A 134 12.92 -29.79 12.71
N SER A 135 13.12 -28.97 13.74
CA SER A 135 12.67 -27.57 13.76
C SER A 135 13.54 -26.68 12.87
N ALA A 136 12.91 -25.95 11.95
CA ALA A 136 13.55 -24.87 11.18
C ALA A 136 13.77 -23.59 12.02
N ALA A 137 13.14 -23.47 13.20
CA ALA A 137 13.46 -22.39 14.14
C ALA A 137 14.85 -22.62 14.73
N ILE A 138 15.78 -21.75 14.39
CA ILE A 138 17.13 -21.70 14.95
C ILE A 138 17.25 -20.37 15.69
N THR A 139 17.45 -20.42 17.00
CA THR A 139 17.77 -19.23 17.80
C THR A 139 19.24 -19.26 18.16
N ALA A 140 19.95 -18.18 17.83
CA ALA A 140 21.33 -18.00 18.25
C ALA A 140 21.38 -17.37 19.65
N LEU A 141 22.16 -17.97 20.56
CA LEU A 141 22.30 -17.55 21.95
C LEU A 141 23.76 -17.54 22.36
N ASP A 142 24.13 -16.53 23.12
CA ASP A 142 25.43 -16.46 23.76
C ASP A 142 25.37 -17.08 25.15
N LEU A 143 26.20 -18.09 25.37
CA LEU A 143 26.24 -18.84 26.62
C LEU A 143 27.57 -18.54 27.31
N TRP A 144 27.49 -18.14 28.57
CA TRP A 144 28.66 -17.83 29.38
C TRP A 144 28.66 -18.65 30.66
N SER A 145 29.77 -19.33 30.95
CA SER A 145 30.08 -19.78 32.31
C SER A 145 31.14 -18.88 32.90
N VAL A 146 30.91 -18.34 34.10
CA VAL A 146 31.85 -17.41 34.76
C VAL A 146 32.14 -17.86 36.17
N HIS A 147 33.41 -17.84 36.55
CA HIS A 147 33.85 -18.05 37.92
C HIS A 147 34.57 -16.79 38.42
N GLY A 148 33.84 -15.98 39.17
CA GLY A 148 34.34 -14.72 39.71
C GLY A 148 35.58 -14.90 40.59
N PRO A 149 36.46 -13.90 40.67
CA PRO A 149 37.62 -13.94 41.53
C PRO A 149 37.22 -13.69 42.99
N VAL A 150 37.79 -14.46 43.91
CA VAL A 150 37.61 -14.24 45.36
C VAL A 150 38.47 -13.08 45.89
N ARG A 151 39.60 -12.77 45.21
CA ARG A 151 40.59 -11.79 45.68
C ARG A 151 41.00 -10.75 44.64
N ASP A 152 41.16 -11.16 43.38
CA ASP A 152 41.61 -10.27 42.31
C ASP A 152 40.44 -9.65 41.54
N PHE A 153 39.95 -8.51 42.02
CA PHE A 153 38.84 -7.80 41.38
C PHE A 153 39.22 -7.08 40.08
N SER A 154 40.50 -7.05 39.69
CA SER A 154 40.94 -6.43 38.42
C SER A 154 40.45 -7.19 37.19
N PHE A 155 40.11 -8.47 37.36
CA PHE A 155 39.46 -9.33 36.37
C PHE A 155 38.21 -8.70 35.73
N TRP A 156 37.35 -8.05 36.53
CA TRP A 156 36.07 -7.50 36.05
C TRP A 156 36.23 -6.36 35.05
N PRO A 157 37.04 -5.31 35.32
CA PRO A 157 37.25 -4.21 34.39
C PRO A 157 38.21 -4.49 33.23
N THR A 158 38.98 -5.57 33.29
CA THR A 158 39.98 -5.91 32.26
C THR A 158 39.53 -7.14 31.48
N THR A 159 39.89 -8.33 31.96
CA THR A 159 39.72 -9.62 31.31
C THR A 159 38.26 -9.92 30.95
N TRP A 160 37.32 -9.65 31.86
CA TRP A 160 35.90 -9.92 31.62
C TRP A 160 35.28 -8.93 30.62
N LEU A 161 35.58 -7.64 30.77
CA LEU A 161 35.04 -6.60 29.87
C LEU A 161 35.53 -6.80 28.43
N GLU A 162 36.80 -7.11 28.25
CA GLU A 162 37.38 -7.41 26.94
C GLU A 162 36.76 -8.67 26.33
N ALA A 163 36.57 -9.72 27.14
CA ALA A 163 35.93 -10.96 26.69
C ALA A 163 34.51 -10.72 26.17
N ILE A 164 33.67 -10.00 26.92
CA ILE A 164 32.30 -9.66 26.48
C ILE A 164 32.34 -8.87 25.18
N ARG A 165 33.15 -7.82 25.09
CA ARG A 165 33.20 -6.93 23.92
C ARG A 165 33.65 -7.65 22.65
N THR A 166 34.56 -8.60 22.80
CA THR A 166 35.18 -9.30 21.67
C THR A 166 34.33 -10.46 21.17
N HIS A 167 33.67 -11.19 22.08
CA HIS A 167 33.09 -12.48 21.75
C HIS A 167 31.55 -12.48 21.68
N THR A 168 30.86 -11.51 22.27
CA THR A 168 29.38 -11.45 22.21
C THR A 168 28.92 -11.19 20.78
N ARG A 169 28.05 -12.06 20.27
CA ARG A 169 27.58 -12.06 18.87
C ARG A 169 26.05 -12.05 18.77
N ALA A 170 25.35 -12.64 19.74
CA ALA A 170 23.91 -12.69 19.77
C ALA A 170 23.34 -11.51 20.55
N GLY A 171 22.13 -11.07 20.18
CA GLY A 171 21.39 -10.09 20.99
C GLY A 171 20.84 -10.66 22.32
N ASP A 172 21.05 -11.95 22.61
CA ASP A 172 20.57 -12.60 23.82
C ASP A 172 21.61 -13.54 24.41
N ALA A 173 21.71 -13.50 25.73
CA ALA A 173 22.69 -14.27 26.47
C ALA A 173 22.09 -14.93 27.72
N ILE A 174 22.66 -16.08 28.07
CA ILE A 174 22.47 -16.76 29.35
C ILE A 174 23.84 -16.94 30.00
N VAL A 175 23.99 -16.48 31.23
CA VAL A 175 25.22 -16.53 32.01
C VAL A 175 24.95 -17.37 33.26
N GLY A 176 25.55 -18.56 33.34
CA GLY A 176 25.64 -19.30 34.60
C GLY A 176 26.93 -18.92 35.29
N ALA A 177 26.86 -18.55 36.56
CA ALA A 177 28.05 -18.07 37.25
C ALA A 177 28.05 -18.43 38.73
N ASP A 178 29.26 -18.69 39.20
CA ASP A 178 29.65 -18.39 40.58
C ASP A 178 30.31 -17.00 40.53
N TRP A 179 29.69 -15.99 41.11
CA TRP A 179 30.22 -14.64 41.08
C TRP A 179 31.32 -14.38 42.11
N ASN A 180 31.44 -15.22 43.14
CA ASN A 180 32.32 -15.04 44.30
C ASN A 180 32.25 -13.65 44.98
N ALA A 181 31.22 -12.84 44.69
CA ALA A 181 31.08 -11.47 45.16
C ALA A 181 29.99 -11.35 46.22
N THR A 182 30.16 -10.45 47.22
CA THR A 182 29.02 -9.77 47.89
C THR A 182 29.42 -8.52 48.68
N PRO A 183 28.71 -7.40 48.45
CA PRO A 183 28.14 -6.57 49.54
C PRO A 183 26.59 -6.60 49.57
N ASP A 184 25.99 -6.44 50.76
CA ASP A 184 24.56 -6.27 51.06
C ASP A 184 24.22 -4.78 51.31
N PRO A 185 23.49 -4.10 50.39
CA PRO A 185 23.20 -2.66 50.49
C PRO A 185 22.30 -2.24 51.67
N ALA A 186 21.65 -3.17 52.36
CA ALA A 186 20.82 -2.84 53.52
C ALA A 186 21.61 -2.78 54.84
N ARG A 187 22.87 -3.27 54.85
CA ARG A 187 23.70 -3.43 56.05
C ARG A 187 25.15 -2.96 55.89
N ASP A 188 25.66 -2.85 54.66
CA ASP A 188 27.03 -2.42 54.39
C ASP A 188 27.10 -0.91 54.12
N SER A 189 28.07 -0.23 54.77
CA SER A 189 28.23 1.22 54.68
C SER A 189 28.87 1.65 53.35
N LEU A 190 28.37 2.75 52.78
CA LEU A 190 28.89 3.40 51.58
C LEU A 190 30.33 3.97 51.73
N ARG A 191 30.98 3.78 52.89
CA ARG A 191 32.36 4.19 53.16
C ARG A 191 33.33 3.03 53.43
N GLY A 192 32.98 1.79 53.08
CA GLY A 192 33.98 0.76 52.79
C GLY A 192 34.30 -0.26 53.88
N THR A 193 33.32 -0.71 54.67
CA THR A 193 33.45 -1.92 55.50
C THR A 193 32.27 -2.88 55.26
N ILE A 194 32.59 -4.13 54.89
CA ILE A 194 31.66 -5.21 54.50
C ILE A 194 31.36 -6.11 55.72
N ALA A 195 30.09 -6.44 55.98
CA ALA A 195 29.67 -7.25 57.13
C ALA A 195 28.80 -8.50 56.81
N SER A 196 28.26 -8.73 55.59
CA SER A 196 27.48 -9.97 55.27
C SER A 196 27.35 -10.32 53.77
N ALA A 197 27.40 -11.63 53.42
CA ALA A 197 27.49 -12.20 52.07
C ALA A 197 26.42 -13.27 51.75
N LYS A 198 25.47 -13.07 50.81
CA LYS A 198 24.51 -14.13 50.35
C LYS A 198 24.00 -14.01 48.90
N ARG A 199 24.70 -14.62 47.92
CA ARG A 199 24.20 -15.48 46.80
C ARG A 199 25.28 -15.62 45.73
N ILE A 200 26.13 -16.63 45.92
CA ILE A 200 27.36 -16.87 45.18
C ILE A 200 27.05 -17.44 43.77
N ASP A 201 26.18 -18.45 43.69
CA ASP A 201 25.76 -19.08 42.44
C ASP A 201 24.46 -18.45 41.88
N SER A 202 24.47 -18.05 40.61
CA SER A 202 23.25 -17.56 39.94
C SER A 202 23.28 -17.71 38.42
N ILE A 203 22.08 -17.67 37.84
CA ILE A 203 21.87 -17.68 36.39
C ILE A 203 21.28 -16.34 35.99
N TRP A 204 21.97 -15.64 35.10
CA TRP A 204 21.55 -14.37 34.54
C TRP A 204 21.10 -14.61 33.11
N SER A 205 20.04 -13.94 32.68
CA SER A 205 19.56 -14.00 31.30
C SER A 205 19.21 -12.61 30.77
N SER A 206 19.33 -12.40 29.46
CA SER A 206 18.88 -11.14 28.83
C SER A 206 17.44 -10.82 29.24
N THR A 207 17.10 -9.54 29.42
CA THR A 207 15.75 -9.10 29.84
C THR A 207 14.62 -9.68 29.00
N ARG A 208 14.89 -9.92 27.71
CA ARG A 208 13.94 -10.57 26.78
C ARG A 208 13.62 -12.01 27.19
N LEU A 209 14.65 -12.78 27.53
CA LEU A 209 14.53 -14.19 27.91
C LEU A 209 13.89 -14.38 29.29
N LEU A 210 14.04 -13.42 30.19
CA LEU A 210 13.47 -13.48 31.53
C LEU A 210 11.95 -13.64 31.55
N ARG A 211 11.24 -13.16 30.52
CA ARG A 211 9.77 -13.33 30.42
C ARG A 211 9.35 -14.77 30.12
N PHE A 212 10.29 -15.61 29.69
CA PHE A 212 10.10 -17.03 29.41
C PHE A 212 10.69 -17.92 30.50
N ALA A 213 11.38 -17.35 31.49
CA ALA A 213 11.89 -18.09 32.63
C ALA A 213 10.73 -18.64 33.47
N LYS A 214 10.75 -19.95 33.70
CA LYS A 214 9.83 -20.74 34.51
C LYS A 214 10.64 -21.63 35.45
N HIS A 215 10.00 -22.06 36.54
CA HIS A 215 10.50 -23.10 37.45
C HIS A 215 11.97 -22.95 37.87
N THR A 216 12.22 -22.08 38.85
CA THR A 216 13.53 -22.01 39.50
C THR A 216 13.66 -23.12 40.54
N LYS A 217 14.78 -23.84 40.52
CA LYS A 217 15.06 -24.96 41.42
C LYS A 217 16.46 -24.86 42.00
N PHE A 218 16.61 -25.36 43.22
CA PHE A 218 17.89 -25.47 43.92
C PHE A 218 18.04 -26.90 44.42
N SER A 219 19.24 -27.45 44.34
CA SER A 219 19.52 -28.79 44.87
C SER A 219 20.84 -28.82 45.62
N TYR A 220 20.83 -29.50 46.77
CA TYR A 220 22.06 -29.83 47.49
C TYR A 220 22.88 -30.83 46.68
N THR A 221 24.16 -30.57 46.55
CA THR A 221 25.12 -31.45 45.87
C THR A 221 26.17 -31.92 46.86
N THR A 222 27.09 -32.79 46.42
CA THR A 222 28.27 -33.18 47.17
C THR A 222 29.40 -32.15 47.11
N SER A 223 29.23 -31.04 46.39
CA SER A 223 30.03 -29.83 46.55
C SER A 223 29.54 -29.03 47.76
N ASP A 224 30.42 -28.18 48.26
CA ASP A 224 30.12 -27.05 49.13
C ASP A 224 29.13 -26.03 48.52
N HIS A 225 28.83 -26.11 47.21
CA HIS A 225 27.85 -25.30 46.51
C HIS A 225 26.55 -26.05 46.19
N ARG A 226 25.47 -25.27 46.05
CA ARG A 226 24.17 -25.78 45.59
C ARG A 226 24.05 -25.60 44.09
N ALA A 227 23.52 -26.61 43.41
CA ALA A 227 23.12 -26.45 42.02
C ALA A 227 21.89 -25.54 41.94
N THR A 228 21.89 -24.63 40.97
CA THR A 228 20.76 -23.76 40.66
C THR A 228 20.32 -23.99 39.22
N SER A 229 19.02 -24.04 38.96
CA SER A 229 18.49 -24.17 37.59
C SER A 229 17.29 -23.28 37.34
N VAL A 230 17.10 -22.92 36.07
CA VAL A 230 15.93 -22.23 35.54
C VAL A 230 15.54 -22.86 34.21
N SER A 231 14.24 -22.95 33.95
CA SER A 231 13.71 -23.44 32.67
C SER A 231 13.25 -22.26 31.82
N PHE A 232 13.53 -22.25 30.53
CA PHE A 232 13.01 -21.24 29.60
C PHE A 232 11.98 -21.85 28.66
N ASP A 233 10.77 -21.29 28.63
CA ASP A 233 9.72 -21.67 27.69
C ASP A 233 10.04 -21.13 26.28
N MET A 234 10.98 -21.79 25.63
CA MET A 234 11.49 -21.38 24.33
C MET A 234 10.48 -21.58 23.19
N ALA A 235 9.43 -22.39 23.41
CA ALA A 235 8.37 -22.63 22.41
C ALA A 235 7.43 -21.42 22.24
N VAL A 236 7.21 -20.65 23.32
CA VAL A 236 6.46 -19.39 23.30
C VAL A 236 7.35 -18.24 22.81
N ALA A 237 8.63 -18.25 23.18
CA ALA A 237 9.60 -17.23 22.81
C ALA A 237 9.96 -17.22 21.33
N PHE A 238 10.04 -18.40 20.71
CA PHE A 238 10.55 -18.60 19.36
C PHE A 238 9.70 -19.62 18.65
N THR A 239 8.44 -19.27 18.38
CA THR A 239 7.63 -20.09 17.49
C THR A 239 8.31 -20.07 16.11
N PRO A 240 8.50 -21.24 15.47
CA PRO A 240 9.05 -21.28 14.11
C PRO A 240 8.30 -20.32 13.20
N PRO A 241 8.97 -19.77 12.18
CA PRO A 241 8.26 -19.27 11.01
C PRO A 241 7.21 -20.31 10.63
N THR A 242 5.98 -19.90 10.36
CA THR A 242 4.95 -20.83 9.88
C THR A 242 5.54 -21.70 8.78
N THR A 243 5.73 -22.99 9.07
CA THR A 243 6.01 -23.96 8.01
C THR A 243 4.78 -24.04 7.11
N TYR A 244 4.94 -24.60 5.92
CA TYR A 244 3.91 -24.71 4.87
C TYR A 244 2.53 -25.25 5.32
N HIS A 245 2.39 -25.75 6.55
CA HIS A 245 1.18 -26.40 7.07
C HIS A 245 0.64 -25.80 8.39
N GLN A 246 1.22 -24.73 8.96
CA GLN A 246 0.75 -24.15 10.22
C GLN A 246 0.01 -22.81 10.04
N ARG A 247 -1.05 -22.63 10.84
CA ARG A 247 -1.92 -21.44 10.81
C ARG A 247 -1.12 -20.17 11.19
N PRO A 248 -1.08 -19.13 10.34
CA PRO A 248 -0.36 -17.91 10.65
C PRO A 248 -1.02 -17.14 11.79
N TRP A 249 -0.17 -16.67 12.72
CA TRP A 249 -0.58 -15.77 13.79
C TRP A 249 -0.84 -14.37 13.21
N SER A 250 -1.75 -13.61 13.81
CA SER A 250 -2.02 -12.21 13.43
C SER A 250 -2.32 -11.38 14.66
N LEU A 251 -1.71 -10.19 14.74
CA LEU A 251 -1.99 -9.26 15.83
C LEU A 251 -3.45 -8.80 15.75
N HIS A 252 -4.17 -8.83 16.87
CA HIS A 252 -5.53 -8.31 16.96
C HIS A 252 -5.51 -6.77 16.99
N PRO A 253 -6.36 -6.05 16.24
CA PRO A 253 -6.23 -4.58 16.15
C PRO A 253 -6.56 -3.88 17.47
N GLY A 254 -7.49 -4.43 18.24
CA GLY A 254 -7.84 -3.91 19.56
C GLY A 254 -6.71 -3.95 20.60
N THR A 255 -5.64 -4.74 20.40
CA THR A 255 -4.50 -4.73 21.36
C THR A 255 -3.76 -3.41 21.33
N LEU A 256 -3.71 -2.76 20.16
CA LEU A 256 -3.09 -1.44 20.00
C LEU A 256 -3.87 -0.33 20.69
N ARG A 257 -5.07 -0.55 21.24
CA ARG A 257 -5.76 0.45 22.08
C ARG A 257 -5.29 0.39 23.54
N SER A 258 -4.70 -0.72 23.96
CA SER A 258 -4.20 -0.88 25.32
C SER A 258 -2.93 -0.04 25.52
N GLN A 259 -2.98 0.91 26.45
CA GLN A 259 -1.81 1.71 26.79
C GLN A 259 -0.68 0.86 27.39
N SER A 260 -1.03 -0.16 28.19
CA SER A 260 -0.04 -1.09 28.74
C SER A 260 0.67 -1.88 27.65
N PHE A 261 -0.05 -2.31 26.62
CA PHE A 261 0.56 -2.91 25.42
C PHE A 261 1.51 -1.94 24.73
N ARG A 262 1.04 -0.72 24.39
CA ARG A 262 1.88 0.30 23.73
C ARG A 262 3.17 0.57 24.50
N ASN A 263 3.05 0.80 25.81
CA ASN A 263 4.19 1.06 26.67
C ASN A 263 5.15 -0.13 26.73
N ALA A 264 4.63 -1.36 26.79
CA ALA A 264 5.45 -2.58 26.79
C ALA A 264 6.18 -2.77 25.46
N ILE A 265 5.51 -2.51 24.32
CA ILE A 265 6.14 -2.54 23.00
C ILE A 265 7.24 -1.49 22.91
N HIS A 266 6.94 -0.21 23.22
CA HIS A 266 7.94 0.87 23.18
C HIS A 266 9.17 0.55 24.04
N ARG A 267 8.97 0.12 25.29
CA ARG A 267 10.08 -0.26 26.17
C ARG A 267 10.92 -1.39 25.57
N SER A 268 10.27 -2.39 24.98
CA SER A 268 10.96 -3.56 24.45
C SER A 268 11.70 -3.27 23.14
N ILE A 269 11.18 -2.40 22.27
CA ILE A 269 11.87 -2.01 21.03
C ILE A 269 13.03 -1.04 21.29
N THR A 270 12.91 -0.15 22.29
CA THR A 270 14.03 0.71 22.71
C THR A 270 15.22 -0.12 23.17
N GLN A 271 14.99 -1.29 23.78
CA GLN A 271 16.05 -2.23 24.17
C GLN A 271 16.71 -2.94 22.98
N ILE A 272 16.01 -3.10 21.85
CA ILE A 272 16.61 -3.66 20.62
C ILE A 272 17.55 -2.64 19.98
N GLY A 273 17.22 -1.36 20.06
CA GLY A 273 18.05 -0.28 19.55
C GLY A 273 18.07 -0.16 18.02
N PRO A 274 18.83 0.81 17.48
CA PRO A 274 18.99 1.01 16.04
C PRO A 274 19.83 -0.12 15.39
N PRO A 275 19.83 -0.22 14.05
CA PRO A 275 20.74 -1.10 13.34
C PRO A 275 22.21 -0.78 13.65
N HIS A 276 23.10 -1.77 13.49
CA HIS A 276 24.51 -1.57 13.81
C HIS A 276 25.17 -0.72 12.71
N PRO A 277 26.00 0.30 13.05
CA PRO A 277 26.46 1.30 12.08
C PRO A 277 27.42 0.77 11.01
N HIS A 278 28.08 -0.37 11.25
CA HIS A 278 29.14 -0.91 10.39
C HIS A 278 28.82 -2.27 9.78
N LEU A 279 27.58 -2.46 9.28
CA LEU A 279 27.18 -3.73 8.68
C LEU A 279 27.49 -3.78 7.19
N THR A 280 28.03 -4.92 6.76
CA THR A 280 28.11 -5.29 5.34
C THR A 280 26.72 -5.60 4.78
N GLY A 281 26.55 -5.52 3.46
CA GLY A 281 25.25 -5.71 2.82
C GLY A 281 24.50 -7.00 3.19
N PRO A 282 25.14 -8.19 3.21
CA PRO A 282 24.49 -9.42 3.68
C PRO A 282 24.09 -9.36 5.17
N GLN A 283 24.90 -8.72 6.01
CA GLN A 283 24.58 -8.57 7.43
C GLN A 283 23.39 -7.63 7.66
N LYS A 284 23.16 -6.64 6.78
CA LYS A 284 21.95 -5.79 6.82
C LYS A 284 20.68 -6.62 6.60
N ILE A 285 20.70 -7.58 5.68
CA ILE A 285 19.58 -8.50 5.43
C ILE A 285 19.29 -9.36 6.68
N VAL A 286 20.34 -9.96 7.26
CA VAL A 286 20.22 -10.82 8.44
C VAL A 286 19.73 -10.03 9.66
N GLN A 287 20.24 -8.82 9.87
CA GLN A 287 19.81 -7.96 10.97
C GLN A 287 18.34 -7.58 10.85
N TRP A 288 17.86 -7.26 9.64
CA TRP A 288 16.45 -6.98 9.41
C TRP A 288 15.55 -8.18 9.77
N GLN A 289 15.94 -9.37 9.33
CA GLN A 289 15.18 -10.59 9.62
C GLN A 289 15.10 -10.86 11.13
N ASP A 290 16.23 -10.73 11.84
CA ASP A 290 16.28 -10.86 13.29
C ASP A 290 15.40 -9.81 13.98
N TYR A 291 15.51 -8.54 13.57
CA TYR A 291 14.67 -7.46 14.09
C TYR A 291 13.17 -7.75 13.94
N LEU A 292 12.74 -8.15 12.75
CA LEU A 292 11.33 -8.38 12.44
C LEU A 292 10.75 -9.57 13.23
N LEU A 293 11.54 -10.63 13.41
CA LEU A 293 11.18 -11.78 14.25
C LEU A 293 11.09 -11.38 15.73
N ARG A 294 12.05 -10.60 16.24
CA ARG A 294 12.02 -10.05 17.61
C ARG A 294 10.77 -9.22 17.85
N LEU A 295 10.45 -8.31 16.92
CA LEU A 295 9.25 -7.47 17.01
C LEU A 295 7.99 -8.33 17.06
N ARG A 296 7.89 -9.36 16.22
CA ARG A 296 6.77 -10.31 16.23
C ARG A 296 6.62 -11.01 17.58
N ASP A 297 7.69 -11.55 18.13
CA ASP A 297 7.63 -12.37 19.34
C ASP A 297 7.22 -11.53 20.57
N ILE A 298 7.79 -10.33 20.70
CA ILE A 298 7.40 -9.35 21.73
C ILE A 298 5.91 -9.01 21.59
N THR A 299 5.49 -8.68 20.36
CA THR A 299 4.12 -8.27 20.06
C THR A 299 3.13 -9.39 20.38
N ARG A 300 3.45 -10.63 20.02
CA ARG A 300 2.63 -11.80 20.32
C ARG A 300 2.49 -12.01 21.82
N LEU A 301 3.59 -12.00 22.57
CA LEU A 301 3.56 -12.22 24.02
C LEU A 301 2.71 -11.17 24.74
N GLU A 302 2.92 -9.89 24.45
CA GLU A 302 2.16 -8.81 25.09
C GLU A 302 0.69 -8.83 24.65
N SER A 303 0.39 -9.31 23.44
CA SER A 303 -1.00 -9.45 22.98
C SER A 303 -1.78 -10.52 23.76
N ILE A 304 -1.11 -11.57 24.25
CA ILE A 304 -1.75 -12.62 25.06
C ILE A 304 -2.21 -12.04 26.40
N LYS A 305 -1.35 -11.27 27.08
CA LYS A 305 -1.68 -10.62 28.36
C LYS A 305 -2.89 -9.71 28.23
N VAL A 306 -2.89 -8.89 27.17
CA VAL A 306 -4.06 -8.07 26.86
C VAL A 306 -5.26 -8.96 26.59
N GLY A 307 -5.16 -9.97 25.73
CA GLY A 307 -6.25 -10.90 25.45
C GLY A 307 -6.87 -11.54 26.69
N GLN A 308 -6.05 -11.95 27.66
CA GLN A 308 -6.49 -12.48 28.95
C GLN A 308 -7.22 -11.43 29.80
N SER A 309 -6.65 -10.23 29.94
CA SER A 309 -7.30 -9.12 30.65
C SER A 309 -8.63 -8.72 30.02
N LEU A 310 -8.69 -8.71 28.68
CA LEU A 310 -9.92 -8.44 27.92
C LEU A 310 -10.95 -9.56 28.11
N LYS A 311 -10.52 -10.82 28.19
CA LYS A 311 -11.41 -11.96 28.48
C LYS A 311 -12.01 -11.86 29.88
N ARG A 312 -11.20 -11.49 30.89
CA ARG A 312 -11.69 -11.25 32.26
C ARG A 312 -12.70 -10.10 32.30
N LEU A 313 -12.36 -8.96 31.70
CA LEU A 313 -13.25 -7.78 31.66
C LEU A 313 -14.60 -8.09 30.99
N ARG A 314 -14.62 -8.97 29.98
CA ARG A 314 -15.86 -9.45 29.33
C ARG A 314 -16.70 -10.32 30.25
N ASN A 315 -16.08 -11.24 30.98
CA ASN A 315 -16.79 -12.08 31.94
C ASN A 315 -17.35 -11.27 33.10
N ASP A 316 -16.65 -10.19 33.48
CA ASP A 316 -17.05 -9.32 34.58
C ASP A 316 -18.03 -8.22 34.13
N PHE A 317 -18.33 -8.07 32.84
CA PHE A 317 -19.11 -6.94 32.30
C PHE A 317 -20.47 -6.79 33.01
N THR A 318 -21.22 -7.88 33.12
CA THR A 318 -22.53 -7.91 33.80
C THR A 318 -22.42 -7.57 35.28
N THR A 319 -21.29 -7.92 35.91
CA THR A 319 -21.02 -7.60 37.31
C THR A 319 -20.65 -6.13 37.48
N ILE A 320 -19.85 -5.57 36.57
CA ILE A 320 -19.44 -4.16 36.57
C ILE A 320 -20.64 -3.26 36.30
N GLU A 321 -21.51 -3.62 35.35
CA GLU A 321 -22.75 -2.90 35.04
C GLU A 321 -23.69 -2.89 36.25
N ARG A 322 -23.91 -4.06 36.87
CA ARG A 322 -24.68 -4.17 38.12
C ARG A 322 -24.07 -3.36 39.27
N ILE A 323 -22.75 -3.31 39.42
CA ILE A 323 -22.11 -2.50 40.47
C ILE A 323 -22.36 -1.01 40.20
N ALA A 324 -22.24 -0.57 38.94
CA ALA A 324 -22.49 0.82 38.57
C ALA A 324 -23.95 1.24 38.78
N ASP A 325 -24.91 0.34 38.48
CA ASP A 325 -26.34 0.59 38.67
C ASP A 325 -26.75 0.70 40.15
N ASN A 326 -25.93 0.16 41.06
CA ASN A 326 -26.18 0.16 42.51
C ASN A 326 -25.33 1.17 43.29
N LEU A 327 -24.60 2.07 42.62
CA LEU A 327 -23.84 3.12 43.30
C LEU A 327 -24.79 4.18 43.87
N ASP A 328 -24.61 4.52 45.15
CA ASP A 328 -25.25 5.68 45.75
C ASP A 328 -24.31 6.89 45.68
N LEU A 329 -24.59 7.84 44.78
CA LEU A 329 -23.76 9.03 44.60
C LEU A 329 -23.85 10.03 45.76
N ALA A 330 -24.79 9.84 46.70
CA ALA A 330 -24.81 10.58 47.96
C ALA A 330 -23.72 10.10 48.93
N ASN A 331 -23.18 8.89 48.73
CA ASN A 331 -22.05 8.36 49.48
C ASN A 331 -20.71 8.75 48.82
N SER A 332 -19.82 9.36 49.60
CA SER A 332 -18.52 9.85 49.12
C SER A 332 -17.59 8.73 48.64
N GLU A 333 -17.65 7.52 49.22
CA GLU A 333 -16.86 6.38 48.76
C GLU A 333 -17.31 5.88 47.39
N ASP A 334 -18.62 5.85 47.14
CA ASP A 334 -19.20 5.40 45.88
C ASP A 334 -19.00 6.42 44.75
N ALA A 335 -19.06 7.72 45.08
CA ALA A 335 -18.70 8.80 44.17
C ALA A 335 -17.23 8.71 43.69
N ILE A 336 -16.31 8.31 44.58
CA ILE A 336 -14.89 8.11 44.23
C ILE A 336 -14.69 6.88 43.30
N ARG A 337 -15.56 5.86 43.42
CA ARG A 337 -15.47 4.63 42.61
C ARG A 337 -16.03 4.79 41.19
N LEU A 338 -16.95 5.73 40.98
CA LEU A 338 -17.66 5.94 39.71
C LEU A 338 -16.75 6.13 38.49
N PRO A 339 -15.71 6.99 38.49
CA PRO A 339 -14.89 7.23 37.30
C PRO A 339 -14.15 5.97 36.81
N ASN A 340 -13.69 5.13 37.76
CA ASN A 340 -13.02 3.87 37.43
C ASN A 340 -14.01 2.86 36.81
N LEU A 341 -15.22 2.75 37.40
CA LEU A 341 -16.30 1.90 36.89
C LEU A 341 -16.74 2.32 35.48
N LEU A 342 -16.96 3.62 35.23
CA LEU A 342 -17.33 4.13 33.91
C LEU A 342 -16.22 3.89 32.87
N SER A 343 -14.95 4.09 33.24
CA SER A 343 -13.81 3.77 32.36
C SER A 343 -13.74 2.28 31.98
N ARG A 344 -14.00 1.40 32.95
CA ARG A 344 -14.06 -0.06 32.74
C ARG A 344 -15.25 -0.46 31.84
N ILE A 345 -16.42 0.15 32.04
CA ILE A 345 -17.62 -0.07 31.21
C ILE A 345 -17.38 0.42 29.78
N GLN A 346 -16.84 1.62 29.60
CA GLN A 346 -16.53 2.18 28.30
C GLN A 346 -15.53 1.29 27.55
N THR A 347 -14.45 0.87 28.22
CA THR A 347 -13.47 -0.07 27.67
C THR A 347 -14.13 -1.37 27.24
N ALA A 348 -15.01 -1.94 28.07
CA ALA A 348 -15.73 -3.17 27.74
C ALA A 348 -16.70 -3.01 26.56
N ARG A 349 -17.42 -1.87 26.47
CA ARG A 349 -18.32 -1.53 25.36
C ARG A 349 -17.57 -1.34 24.03
N ASP A 350 -16.45 -0.62 24.05
CA ASP A 350 -15.60 -0.45 22.86
C ASP A 350 -15.06 -1.80 22.35
N LEU A 351 -14.78 -2.75 23.25
CA LEU A 351 -14.35 -4.10 22.91
C LEU A 351 -15.47 -5.01 22.39
N LEU A 352 -16.71 -4.79 22.84
CA LEU A 352 -17.91 -5.42 22.28
C LEU A 352 -18.15 -4.90 20.86
N THR A 353 -17.99 -3.59 20.63
CA THR A 353 -18.04 -2.97 19.29
C THR A 353 -16.93 -3.49 18.36
N ASP A 354 -15.71 -3.65 18.87
CA ASP A 354 -14.60 -4.28 18.14
C ASP A 354 -14.88 -5.77 17.87
N LYS A 355 -15.51 -6.50 18.81
CA LYS A 355 -15.97 -7.86 18.57
C LYS A 355 -17.08 -7.91 17.53
N LEU A 356 -17.98 -6.93 17.46
CA LEU A 356 -19.06 -6.89 16.45
C LEU A 356 -18.52 -6.55 15.06
N SER A 357 -17.51 -5.69 14.98
CA SER A 357 -16.78 -5.43 13.73
C SER A 357 -15.92 -6.63 13.28
N VAL A 358 -15.43 -7.45 14.23
CA VAL A 358 -14.80 -8.76 13.96
C VAL A 358 -15.84 -9.90 13.81
N GLY A 359 -17.05 -9.74 14.35
CA GLY A 359 -18.06 -10.79 14.59
C GLY A 359 -18.94 -11.09 13.38
N SER A 360 -18.73 -10.37 12.28
CA SER A 360 -19.19 -10.79 10.95
C SER A 360 -18.39 -11.98 10.38
N ILE A 361 -17.38 -12.47 11.11
CA ILE A 361 -16.49 -13.56 10.74
C ILE A 361 -16.85 -14.80 11.58
N LYS A 362 -17.31 -15.88 10.92
CA LYS A 362 -17.43 -17.20 11.55
C LYS A 362 -16.07 -17.60 12.16
N PRO A 363 -16.00 -18.28 13.31
CA PRO A 363 -14.73 -18.75 13.89
C PRO A 363 -13.88 -19.62 12.94
N SER A 364 -14.50 -20.25 11.93
CA SER A 364 -13.84 -21.01 10.86
C SER A 364 -13.23 -20.14 9.74
N SER A 365 -13.58 -18.85 9.67
CA SER A 365 -13.11 -17.87 8.69
C SER A 365 -12.08 -16.88 9.24
N THR A 366 -11.71 -16.98 10.52
CA THR A 366 -10.64 -16.23 11.16
C THR A 366 -9.25 -16.48 10.55
N HIS A 367 -9.14 -17.48 9.66
CA HIS A 367 -7.91 -17.94 9.00
C HIS A 367 -7.65 -17.30 7.64
N ALA A 368 -8.69 -16.77 6.98
CA ALA A 368 -8.47 -15.95 5.80
C ALA A 368 -7.98 -14.59 6.27
N PHE A 369 -7.04 -14.00 5.52
CA PHE A 369 -6.68 -12.59 5.58
C PHE A 369 -7.84 -11.75 6.12
N ARG A 370 -7.56 -10.89 7.12
CA ARG A 370 -8.56 -9.97 7.65
C ARG A 370 -9.37 -9.43 6.47
N PRO A 371 -10.69 -9.69 6.42
CA PRO A 371 -11.43 -9.31 5.26
C PRO A 371 -11.38 -7.78 5.20
N SER A 372 -10.62 -7.21 4.28
CA SER A 372 -10.93 -5.88 3.78
C SER A 372 -12.39 -5.93 3.31
N SER A 373 -13.06 -4.78 3.23
CA SER A 373 -14.46 -4.70 2.77
C SER A 373 -14.71 -5.50 1.47
N TRP A 374 -13.67 -5.67 0.65
CA TRP A 374 -13.66 -6.50 -0.56
C TRP A 374 -13.64 -8.03 -0.30
N MET A 375 -12.77 -8.53 0.59
CA MET A 375 -12.70 -9.97 0.92
C MET A 375 -13.95 -10.45 1.66
N SER A 376 -14.57 -9.59 2.48
CA SER A 376 -15.82 -9.92 3.19
C SER A 376 -16.96 -10.18 2.20
N GLY A 377 -17.05 -9.38 1.14
CA GLY A 377 -18.01 -9.58 0.05
C GLY A 377 -17.73 -10.82 -0.81
N ALA A 378 -16.48 -11.25 -0.97
CA ALA A 378 -16.15 -12.50 -1.65
C ALA A 378 -16.46 -13.74 -0.78
N LEU A 379 -16.22 -13.66 0.54
CA LEU A 379 -16.54 -14.70 1.52
C LEU A 379 -18.06 -14.90 1.70
N GLN A 380 -18.84 -13.82 1.68
CA GLN A 380 -20.30 -13.91 1.72
C GLN A 380 -20.87 -14.57 0.45
N ARG A 381 -20.33 -14.22 -0.74
CA ARG A 381 -20.74 -14.84 -2.02
C ARG A 381 -20.43 -16.34 -2.11
N THR A 382 -19.53 -16.86 -1.29
CA THR A 382 -19.15 -18.28 -1.26
C THR A 382 -19.88 -19.10 -0.20
N GLY A 383 -20.85 -18.52 0.53
CA GLY A 383 -21.56 -19.20 1.63
C GLY A 383 -20.80 -19.19 2.96
N GLY A 384 -19.77 -18.35 3.09
CA GLY A 384 -18.98 -18.19 4.31
C GLY A 384 -18.01 -19.34 4.59
N THR A 385 -17.66 -20.16 3.60
CA THR A 385 -16.67 -21.24 3.74
C THR A 385 -15.47 -21.01 2.82
N THR A 386 -14.28 -20.87 3.41
CA THR A 386 -12.98 -20.77 2.72
C THR A 386 -12.40 -22.11 2.30
N TYR A 387 -12.97 -23.21 2.78
CA TYR A 387 -12.50 -24.56 2.46
C TYR A 387 -12.99 -25.02 1.09
N ILE A 388 -12.04 -25.41 0.25
CA ILE A 388 -12.30 -26.15 -0.97
C ILE A 388 -12.68 -27.57 -0.55
N LYS A 389 -13.93 -27.95 -0.81
CA LYS A 389 -14.48 -29.25 -0.38
C LYS A 389 -14.25 -30.36 -1.38
N ARG A 390 -14.07 -30.01 -2.65
CA ARG A 390 -13.91 -30.94 -3.76
C ARG A 390 -13.20 -30.27 -4.92
N LEU A 391 -12.43 -31.02 -5.68
CA LEU A 391 -11.80 -30.57 -6.92
C LEU A 391 -11.99 -31.58 -8.04
N ARG A 392 -12.04 -31.07 -9.27
CA ARG A 392 -12.12 -31.84 -10.50
C ARG A 392 -10.71 -32.00 -11.07
N ALA A 393 -10.28 -33.24 -11.27
CA ALA A 393 -9.05 -33.56 -11.98
C ALA A 393 -9.21 -33.27 -13.48
N THR A 394 -8.10 -33.20 -14.21
CA THR A 394 -8.07 -33.07 -15.69
C THR A 394 -8.77 -34.22 -16.39
N THR A 395 -8.86 -35.40 -15.75
CA THR A 395 -9.64 -36.55 -16.23
C THR A 395 -11.16 -36.38 -16.08
N GLY A 396 -11.62 -35.27 -15.50
CA GLY A 396 -13.04 -34.97 -15.25
C GLY A 396 -13.60 -35.53 -13.94
N THR A 397 -12.84 -36.38 -13.24
CA THR A 397 -13.23 -36.98 -11.95
C THR A 397 -13.20 -35.96 -10.82
N ILE A 398 -14.22 -35.97 -9.95
CA ILE A 398 -14.31 -35.08 -8.79
C ILE A 398 -13.90 -35.85 -7.54
N THR A 399 -12.96 -35.30 -6.78
CA THR A 399 -12.48 -35.87 -5.51
C THR A 399 -12.75 -34.92 -4.35
N THR A 400 -12.99 -35.49 -3.17
CA THR A 400 -13.02 -34.81 -1.87
C THR A 400 -11.83 -35.17 -0.98
N ASP A 401 -10.97 -36.09 -1.45
CA ASP A 401 -9.77 -36.51 -0.74
C ASP A 401 -8.69 -35.42 -0.76
N GLU A 402 -8.16 -35.08 0.41
CA GLU A 402 -7.26 -33.93 0.59
C GLU A 402 -5.93 -34.11 -0.14
N SER A 403 -5.36 -35.32 -0.15
CA SER A 403 -4.10 -35.60 -0.83
C SER A 403 -4.23 -35.42 -2.34
N ARG A 404 -5.29 -35.99 -2.94
CA ARG A 404 -5.56 -35.85 -4.37
C ARG A 404 -5.93 -34.42 -4.75
N MET A 405 -6.61 -33.69 -3.88
CA MET A 405 -6.89 -32.27 -4.09
C MET A 405 -5.60 -31.44 -4.13
N LEU A 406 -4.61 -31.74 -3.28
CA LEU A 406 -3.30 -31.11 -3.31
C LEU A 406 -2.54 -31.42 -4.60
N ASP A 407 -2.57 -32.68 -5.07
CA ASP A 407 -1.93 -33.08 -6.32
C ASP A 407 -2.54 -32.35 -7.53
N ILE A 408 -3.87 -32.27 -7.60
CA ILE A 408 -4.59 -31.52 -8.65
C ILE A 408 -4.19 -30.04 -8.61
N THR A 409 -4.15 -29.45 -7.41
CA THR A 409 -3.77 -28.04 -7.20
C THR A 409 -2.34 -27.78 -7.67
N HIS A 410 -1.41 -28.65 -7.27
CA HIS A 410 -0.01 -28.56 -7.65
C HIS A 410 0.15 -28.67 -9.17
N ALA A 411 -0.38 -29.72 -9.78
CA ALA A 411 -0.30 -29.94 -11.23
C ALA A 411 -0.85 -28.75 -12.03
N PHE A 412 -2.02 -28.23 -11.66
CA PHE A 412 -2.63 -27.10 -12.34
C PHE A 412 -1.77 -25.83 -12.27
N PHE A 413 -1.26 -25.47 -11.09
CA PHE A 413 -0.44 -24.25 -10.97
C PHE A 413 0.97 -24.42 -11.55
N THR A 414 1.54 -25.63 -11.52
CA THR A 414 2.79 -25.95 -12.23
C THR A 414 2.62 -25.72 -13.73
N ASP A 415 1.53 -26.19 -14.32
CA ASP A 415 1.21 -25.98 -15.74
C ASP A 415 0.96 -24.50 -16.04
N LEU A 416 0.13 -23.82 -15.23
CA LEU A 416 -0.23 -22.41 -15.43
C LEU A 416 0.97 -21.46 -15.37
N TYR A 417 1.96 -21.74 -14.51
CA TYR A 417 3.15 -20.91 -14.33
C TYR A 417 4.37 -21.42 -15.10
N CYS A 418 4.26 -22.53 -15.84
CA CYS A 418 5.31 -22.95 -16.75
C CYS A 418 5.35 -21.99 -17.95
N PRO A 419 6.50 -21.38 -18.28
CA PRO A 419 6.62 -20.61 -19.51
C PRO A 419 6.30 -21.52 -20.69
N PRO A 420 5.44 -21.12 -21.64
CA PRO A 420 5.28 -21.86 -22.88
C PRO A 420 6.62 -21.86 -23.63
N ASN A 421 6.88 -22.92 -24.39
CA ASN A 421 8.02 -22.92 -25.29
C ASN A 421 7.91 -21.72 -26.23
N PRO A 422 8.93 -20.84 -26.28
CA PRO A 422 8.86 -19.66 -27.12
C PRO A 422 8.70 -20.07 -28.59
N PRO A 423 7.78 -19.45 -29.35
CA PRO A 423 7.70 -19.68 -30.78
C PRO A 423 9.03 -19.31 -31.46
N SER A 424 9.30 -19.88 -32.63
CA SER A 424 10.54 -19.60 -33.39
C SER A 424 10.78 -18.11 -33.68
N THR A 425 9.73 -17.29 -33.67
CA THR A 425 9.77 -15.83 -33.88
C THR A 425 9.97 -15.02 -32.61
N TYR A 426 9.98 -15.65 -31.42
CA TYR A 426 9.94 -14.96 -30.11
C TYR A 426 11.02 -13.89 -29.96
N LEU A 427 12.27 -14.19 -30.35
CA LEU A 427 13.39 -13.25 -30.28
C LEU A 427 13.17 -12.04 -31.20
N THR A 428 12.65 -12.27 -32.40
CA THR A 428 12.37 -11.23 -33.39
C THR A 428 11.21 -10.34 -32.93
N ASP A 429 10.11 -10.94 -32.47
CA ASP A 429 8.93 -10.24 -31.97
C ASP A 429 9.24 -9.45 -30.69
N GLN A 430 10.01 -10.03 -29.76
CA GLN A 430 10.50 -9.35 -28.57
C GLN A 430 11.39 -8.17 -28.93
N THR A 431 12.32 -8.34 -29.87
CA THR A 431 13.20 -7.25 -30.32
C THR A 431 12.40 -6.13 -30.97
N LEU A 432 11.40 -6.45 -31.80
CA LEU A 432 10.52 -5.46 -32.43
C LEU A 432 9.68 -4.71 -31.38
N LEU A 433 9.08 -5.42 -30.42
CA LEU A 433 8.30 -4.83 -29.33
C LEU A 433 9.16 -3.94 -28.42
N LEU A 434 10.38 -4.38 -28.08
CA LEU A 434 11.30 -3.61 -27.24
C LEU A 434 11.97 -2.46 -28.00
N SER A 435 12.12 -2.55 -29.33
CA SER A 435 12.72 -1.47 -30.14
C SER A 435 11.89 -0.17 -30.17
N SER A 436 10.60 -0.26 -29.86
CA SER A 436 9.66 0.86 -29.79
C SER A 436 9.38 1.32 -28.36
N ALA A 437 9.91 0.62 -27.36
CA ALA A 437 9.89 1.02 -25.96
C ALA A 437 11.21 1.72 -25.62
N SER A 438 11.15 2.94 -25.09
CA SER A 438 12.33 3.53 -24.43
C SER A 438 12.59 2.73 -23.15
N THR A 439 13.47 1.73 -23.23
CA THR A 439 13.86 0.88 -22.08
C THR A 439 14.80 1.59 -21.11
N THR A 440 15.21 2.81 -21.43
CA THR A 440 16.01 3.68 -20.57
C THR A 440 15.11 4.65 -19.85
N PHE A 441 15.15 4.60 -18.51
CA PHE A 441 14.66 5.68 -17.67
C PHE A 441 15.33 6.99 -18.07
N LYS A 442 14.62 8.10 -17.97
CA LYS A 442 15.24 9.41 -18.20
C LYS A 442 16.36 9.62 -17.17
N SER A 443 17.36 10.44 -17.50
CA SER A 443 18.46 10.73 -16.58
C SER A 443 17.97 11.26 -15.22
N GLU A 444 16.87 12.02 -15.22
CA GLU A 444 16.18 12.48 -14.01
C GLU A 444 15.61 11.33 -13.17
N ASP A 445 14.95 10.36 -13.80
CA ASP A 445 14.39 9.17 -13.14
C ASP A 445 15.51 8.25 -12.63
N ILE A 446 16.60 8.10 -13.38
CA ILE A 446 17.79 7.35 -12.94
C ILE A 446 18.41 8.03 -11.71
N ALA A 447 18.58 9.34 -11.74
CA ALA A 447 19.11 10.10 -10.61
C ALA A 447 18.19 10.01 -9.38
N MET A 448 16.87 10.03 -9.58
CA MET A 448 15.88 9.84 -8.52
C MET A 448 15.94 8.41 -7.95
N LEU A 449 15.99 7.37 -8.80
CA LEU A 449 16.06 5.97 -8.37
C LEU A 449 17.41 5.63 -7.71
N ALA A 450 18.48 6.33 -8.08
CA ALA A 450 19.79 6.24 -7.45
C ALA A 450 19.91 7.10 -6.18
N SER A 451 18.92 7.93 -5.86
CA SER A 451 18.97 8.78 -4.68
C SER A 451 18.90 7.92 -3.40
N PRO A 452 19.65 8.28 -2.34
CA PRO A 452 19.60 7.55 -1.09
C PRO A 452 18.20 7.59 -0.48
N TYR A 453 17.74 6.46 0.04
CA TYR A 453 16.51 6.40 0.81
C TYR A 453 16.63 7.26 2.07
N LEU A 454 15.58 8.02 2.41
CA LEU A 454 15.53 8.80 3.63
C LEU A 454 14.54 8.21 4.64
N LEU A 455 14.85 8.40 5.92
CA LEU A 455 13.95 7.99 7.00
C LEU A 455 12.59 8.73 6.93
N SER A 456 12.58 9.97 6.42
CA SER A 456 11.37 10.74 6.17
C SER A 456 10.44 10.04 5.17
N ASP A 457 11.00 9.37 4.17
CA ASP A 457 10.25 8.70 3.10
C ASP A 457 9.54 7.48 3.66
N ILE A 458 10.23 6.72 4.52
CA ILE A 458 9.65 5.57 5.23
C ILE A 458 8.52 6.04 6.15
N LYS A 459 8.70 7.14 6.89
CA LYS A 459 7.65 7.72 7.75
C LYS A 459 6.46 8.25 6.93
N ALA A 460 6.70 8.83 5.74
CA ALA A 460 5.65 9.26 4.82
C ALA A 460 4.88 8.06 4.24
N ALA A 461 5.58 7.01 3.82
CA ALA A 461 4.99 5.77 3.32
C ALA A 461 4.10 5.12 4.39
N LEU A 462 4.58 5.00 5.64
CA LEU A 462 3.77 4.47 6.74
C LEU A 462 2.48 5.25 6.99
N ARG A 463 2.50 6.59 6.86
CA ARG A 463 1.32 7.45 7.03
C ARG A 463 0.26 7.27 5.94
N THR A 464 0.67 6.90 4.73
CA THR A 464 -0.24 6.72 3.58
C THR A 464 -0.75 5.29 3.44
N THR A 465 -0.22 4.34 4.22
CA THR A 465 -0.66 2.94 4.18
C THR A 465 -2.07 2.74 4.74
N ASN A 466 -2.81 1.79 4.15
CA ASN A 466 -4.11 1.39 4.65
C ASN A 466 -3.97 0.61 5.97
N ALA A 467 -4.34 1.23 7.09
CA ALA A 467 -4.30 0.64 8.44
C ALA A 467 -5.05 -0.70 8.58
N TYR A 468 -6.01 -0.97 7.70
CA TYR A 468 -6.83 -2.19 7.69
C TYR A 468 -6.33 -3.27 6.72
N SER A 469 -5.21 -3.04 6.03
CA SER A 469 -4.60 -4.05 5.16
C SER A 469 -4.30 -5.33 5.94
N ALA A 470 -4.55 -6.48 5.31
CA ALA A 470 -4.28 -7.76 5.93
C ALA A 470 -2.76 -7.93 6.15
N PRO A 471 -2.32 -8.45 7.31
CA PRO A 471 -0.91 -8.70 7.57
C PRO A 471 -0.38 -9.86 6.69
N GLY A 472 0.94 -9.95 6.56
CA GLY A 472 1.61 -11.11 5.95
C GLY A 472 1.82 -12.24 6.96
N PRO A 473 2.67 -13.23 6.62
CA PRO A 473 2.91 -14.42 7.44
C PRO A 473 3.30 -14.16 8.90
N LEU A 474 3.99 -13.05 9.20
CA LEU A 474 4.40 -12.71 10.56
C LEU A 474 3.30 -12.01 11.37
N GLY A 475 2.16 -11.69 10.77
CA GLY A 475 1.01 -11.16 11.50
C GLY A 475 1.12 -9.71 11.95
N LEU A 476 2.18 -9.00 11.55
CA LEU A 476 2.43 -7.60 11.92
C LEU A 476 1.67 -6.63 11.02
N THR A 477 1.05 -5.62 11.62
CA THR A 477 0.14 -4.69 10.94
C THR A 477 0.76 -3.31 10.75
N TYR A 478 0.30 -2.54 9.76
CA TYR A 478 0.77 -1.16 9.55
C TYR A 478 0.63 -0.28 10.80
N PRO A 479 -0.47 -0.32 11.57
CA PRO A 479 -0.56 0.44 12.82
C PRO A 479 0.52 0.07 13.86
N LEU A 480 0.97 -1.18 13.92
CA LEU A 480 2.10 -1.57 14.78
C LEU A 480 3.42 -1.00 14.24
N LEU A 481 3.64 -1.04 12.92
CA LEU A 481 4.85 -0.46 12.32
C LEU A 481 4.89 1.06 12.54
N SER A 482 3.75 1.75 12.42
CA SER A 482 3.63 3.17 12.75
C SER A 482 3.89 3.46 14.22
N LEU A 483 3.38 2.62 15.14
CA LEU A 483 3.69 2.74 16.58
C LEU A 483 5.19 2.61 16.85
N THR A 484 5.87 1.76 16.10
CA THR A 484 7.29 1.43 16.29
C THR A 484 8.22 2.17 15.34
N ALA A 485 7.72 3.17 14.60
CA ALA A 485 8.40 3.78 13.45
C ALA A 485 9.78 4.38 13.78
N GLU A 486 9.97 4.89 15.01
CA GLU A 486 11.26 5.45 15.43
C GLU A 486 12.37 4.39 15.52
N THR A 487 12.02 3.13 15.77
CA THR A 487 12.98 2.00 15.80
C THR A 487 12.91 1.21 14.50
N THR A 488 11.72 0.88 14.02
CA THR A 488 11.49 0.12 12.78
C THR A 488 12.03 0.85 11.55
N GLY A 489 11.86 2.18 11.49
CA GLY A 489 12.27 2.99 10.34
C GLY A 489 13.75 2.87 10.01
N PRO A 490 14.68 3.08 10.97
CA PRO A 490 16.11 2.85 10.77
C PRO A 490 16.45 1.43 10.30
N HIS A 491 15.78 0.39 10.81
CA HIS A 491 15.98 -1.00 10.36
C HIS A 491 15.50 -1.22 8.92
N ILE A 492 14.38 -0.61 8.52
CA ILE A 492 13.91 -0.63 7.12
C ILE A 492 14.90 0.12 6.21
N LEU A 493 15.43 1.25 6.65
CA LEU A 493 16.42 2.00 5.88
C LEU A 493 17.68 1.17 5.62
N SER A 494 18.23 0.55 6.67
CA SER A 494 19.36 -0.39 6.58
C SER A 494 19.07 -1.55 5.63
N LEU A 495 17.85 -2.11 5.67
CA LEU A 495 17.42 -3.13 4.71
C LEU A 495 17.45 -2.60 3.27
N LEU A 496 16.87 -1.43 3.00
CA LEU A 496 16.78 -0.85 1.66
C LEU A 496 18.17 -0.57 1.07
N GLU A 497 19.13 -0.14 1.88
CA GLU A 497 20.53 0.00 1.46
C GLU A 497 21.16 -1.34 1.07
N GLY A 498 20.89 -2.41 1.84
CA GLY A 498 21.34 -3.76 1.50
C GLY A 498 20.73 -4.28 0.20
N LEU A 499 19.44 -4.02 -0.03
CA LEU A 499 18.74 -4.37 -1.26
C LEU A 499 19.24 -3.54 -2.46
N GLY A 500 19.47 -2.24 -2.28
CA GLY A 500 20.03 -1.35 -3.29
C GLY A 500 21.44 -1.76 -3.75
N ALA A 501 22.21 -2.40 -2.87
CA ALA A 501 23.50 -3.02 -3.19
C ALA A 501 23.38 -4.40 -3.90
N GLY A 502 22.17 -4.87 -4.20
CA GLY A 502 21.92 -6.11 -4.93
C GLY A 502 21.88 -7.38 -4.06
N HIS A 503 21.82 -7.26 -2.73
CA HIS A 503 21.74 -8.45 -1.87
C HIS A 503 20.31 -9.01 -1.81
N PRO A 504 20.13 -10.33 -1.94
CA PRO A 504 18.80 -10.94 -1.95
C PRO A 504 18.19 -10.99 -0.55
N LEU A 505 16.87 -10.77 -0.46
CA LEU A 505 16.06 -11.03 0.73
C LEU A 505 15.06 -12.16 0.43
N PRO A 506 15.10 -13.28 1.16
CA PRO A 506 14.06 -14.29 1.04
C PRO A 506 12.75 -13.74 1.62
N VAL A 507 11.69 -13.75 0.82
CA VAL A 507 10.36 -13.25 1.19
C VAL A 507 9.41 -14.42 1.37
N LEU A 508 8.87 -14.57 2.58
CA LEU A 508 7.78 -15.49 2.83
C LEU A 508 6.45 -14.83 2.42
N LEU A 509 5.65 -15.57 1.67
CA LEU A 509 4.32 -15.12 1.25
C LEU A 509 3.26 -16.00 1.89
N GLN A 510 2.18 -15.40 2.35
CA GLN A 510 0.98 -16.13 2.71
C GLN A 510 0.12 -16.23 1.46
N THR A 511 -0.18 -17.43 0.98
CA THR A 511 -1.02 -17.63 -0.20
C THR A 511 -2.40 -18.14 0.20
N THR A 512 -3.45 -17.56 -0.37
CA THR A 512 -4.82 -18.08 -0.29
C THR A 512 -5.43 -18.21 -1.68
N LEU A 513 -6.29 -19.20 -1.87
CA LEU A 513 -7.07 -19.35 -3.09
C LEU A 513 -8.42 -18.65 -2.93
N LEU A 514 -8.60 -17.54 -3.65
CA LEU A 514 -9.84 -16.78 -3.67
C LEU A 514 -10.71 -17.22 -4.85
N HIS A 515 -11.88 -17.80 -4.55
CA HIS A 515 -12.84 -18.18 -5.58
C HIS A 515 -13.37 -16.95 -6.35
N LYS A 516 -13.35 -17.02 -7.69
CA LYS A 516 -14.03 -16.08 -8.60
C LYS A 516 -15.39 -16.64 -9.05
N LYS A 517 -16.01 -16.11 -10.09
CA LYS A 517 -17.27 -16.65 -10.65
C LYS A 517 -16.98 -17.99 -11.35
N GLY A 518 -17.80 -19.03 -11.13
CA GLY A 518 -17.68 -20.34 -11.79
C GLY A 518 -18.02 -21.54 -10.89
N ASP A 519 -17.76 -22.76 -11.38
CA ASP A 519 -17.89 -24.01 -10.62
C ASP A 519 -16.76 -24.09 -9.58
N LYS A 520 -17.13 -24.36 -8.32
CA LYS A 520 -16.21 -24.50 -7.18
C LYS A 520 -15.35 -25.77 -7.24
N ALA A 521 -15.71 -26.75 -8.05
CA ALA A 521 -14.86 -27.91 -8.28
C ALA A 521 -13.71 -27.63 -9.26
N ASP A 522 -13.77 -26.52 -9.99
CA ASP A 522 -12.79 -26.18 -11.02
C ASP A 522 -11.76 -25.15 -10.50
N LEU A 523 -10.50 -25.56 -10.47
CA LEU A 523 -9.39 -24.75 -9.96
C LEU A 523 -9.16 -23.48 -10.80
N ALA A 524 -9.54 -23.50 -12.08
CA ALA A 524 -9.47 -22.33 -12.95
C ALA A 524 -10.34 -21.18 -12.43
N ASN A 525 -11.33 -21.48 -11.57
CA ASN A 525 -12.20 -20.53 -10.88
C ASN A 525 -11.65 -20.04 -9.53
N TYR A 526 -10.37 -20.25 -9.24
CA TYR A 526 -9.69 -19.74 -8.06
C TYR A 526 -8.50 -18.87 -8.45
N ARG A 527 -8.31 -17.76 -7.72
CA ARG A 527 -7.17 -16.85 -7.86
C ARG A 527 -6.22 -17.05 -6.68
N PRO A 528 -4.96 -17.42 -6.90
CA PRO A 528 -3.96 -17.36 -5.85
C PRO A 528 -3.68 -15.90 -5.51
N ILE A 529 -3.84 -15.55 -4.23
CA ILE A 529 -3.45 -14.26 -3.69
C ILE A 529 -2.35 -14.51 -2.67
N SER A 530 -1.17 -13.99 -2.98
CA SER A 530 0.01 -14.07 -2.12
C SER A 530 0.27 -12.73 -1.47
N VAL A 531 0.31 -12.69 -0.15
CA VAL A 531 0.50 -11.46 0.65
C VAL A 531 1.80 -11.56 1.42
N SER A 532 2.69 -10.59 1.23
CA SER A 532 3.94 -10.42 1.98
C SER A 532 3.73 -9.65 3.29
N ASP A 533 4.73 -9.67 4.17
CA ASP A 533 4.74 -8.87 5.38
C ASP A 533 4.57 -7.37 5.09
N THR A 534 3.90 -6.67 6.00
CA THR A 534 3.54 -5.25 5.83
C THR A 534 4.75 -4.36 5.59
N ALA A 535 5.88 -4.66 6.21
CA ALA A 535 7.12 -3.92 6.03
C ALA A 535 7.68 -4.01 4.59
N LEU A 536 7.50 -5.14 3.90
CA LEU A 536 7.97 -5.34 2.53
C LEU A 536 7.07 -4.66 1.49
N ARG A 537 5.80 -4.43 1.85
CA ARG A 537 4.83 -3.75 0.98
C ARG A 537 4.96 -2.22 0.99
N LEU A 538 5.88 -1.67 1.79
CA LEU A 538 6.24 -0.26 1.75
C LEU A 538 6.99 0.14 0.47
N ALA A 539 7.53 -0.82 -0.30
CA ALA A 539 8.28 -0.60 -1.54
C ALA A 539 7.49 -0.98 -2.81
N GLY A 540 6.21 -0.59 -2.87
CA GLY A 540 5.21 -1.19 -3.76
C GLY A 540 5.52 -1.26 -5.27
N PHE A 541 5.23 -2.42 -5.87
CA PHE A 541 4.91 -2.59 -7.29
C PHE A 541 3.77 -3.61 -7.44
N ASN A 542 2.81 -3.34 -8.34
CA ASN A 542 1.73 -4.26 -8.72
C ASN A 542 1.80 -4.57 -10.22
N PRO A 543 1.77 -5.84 -10.64
CA PRO A 543 1.63 -6.20 -12.05
C PRO A 543 0.18 -6.06 -12.55
N LEU A 544 0.03 -5.61 -13.81
CA LEU A 544 -1.25 -5.41 -14.50
C LEU A 544 -1.48 -6.52 -15.54
N PRO A 545 -2.52 -7.36 -15.42
CA PRO A 545 -2.95 -8.23 -16.51
C PRO A 545 -3.94 -7.50 -17.44
N THR A 546 -3.82 -7.73 -18.74
CA THR A 546 -4.67 -7.18 -19.80
C THR A 546 -5.79 -8.16 -20.17
N GLN A 547 -6.99 -7.66 -20.50
CA GLN A 547 -8.07 -8.45 -21.10
C GLN A 547 -8.76 -7.64 -22.21
N HIS A 548 -8.94 -8.26 -23.38
CA HIS A 548 -9.77 -7.77 -24.50
C HIS A 548 -9.43 -6.39 -25.08
N GLY A 549 -8.19 -5.93 -24.94
CA GLY A 549 -7.76 -4.64 -25.48
C GLY A 549 -8.18 -3.43 -24.65
N GLU A 550 -8.79 -3.63 -23.48
CA GLU A 550 -8.93 -2.59 -22.44
C GLU A 550 -7.86 -2.81 -21.36
N ILE A 551 -7.18 -1.73 -20.97
CA ILE A 551 -6.25 -1.73 -19.83
C ILE A 551 -6.78 -0.77 -18.76
N VAL A 552 -6.74 -1.17 -17.49
CA VAL A 552 -7.04 -0.24 -16.39
C VAL A 552 -5.73 0.29 -15.83
N HIS A 553 -5.38 1.52 -16.18
CA HIS A 553 -4.19 2.20 -15.68
C HIS A 553 -4.58 3.32 -14.71
N LEU A 554 -4.03 3.30 -13.48
CA LEU A 554 -4.37 4.25 -12.40
C LEU A 554 -5.88 4.40 -12.14
N GLY A 555 -6.65 3.34 -12.40
CA GLY A 555 -8.11 3.33 -12.23
C GLY A 555 -8.92 3.82 -13.43
N HIS A 556 -8.25 4.27 -14.50
CA HIS A 556 -8.84 4.66 -15.78
C HIS A 556 -8.80 3.49 -16.77
N PRO A 557 -9.94 3.08 -17.33
CA PRO A 557 -9.93 2.15 -18.44
C PRO A 557 -9.49 2.88 -19.71
N ILE A 558 -8.54 2.29 -20.44
CA ILE A 558 -7.95 2.80 -21.67
C ILE A 558 -8.07 1.72 -22.74
N HIS A 559 -8.58 2.10 -23.90
CA HIS A 559 -8.69 1.19 -25.04
C HIS A 559 -7.38 1.20 -25.85
N THR A 560 -6.83 0.02 -26.13
CA THR A 560 -5.51 -0.15 -26.76
C THR A 560 -5.54 -0.23 -28.30
N ARG A 561 -6.72 -0.38 -28.91
CA ARG A 561 -6.87 -0.60 -30.36
C ARG A 561 -7.34 0.62 -31.16
N GLY A 562 -7.26 1.83 -30.59
CA GLY A 562 -7.55 3.05 -31.34
C GLY A 562 -7.99 4.24 -30.50
N ALA A 563 -7.88 5.43 -31.07
CA ALA A 563 -8.25 6.69 -30.44
C ALA A 563 -9.77 6.76 -30.22
N GLY A 564 -10.22 6.41 -29.01
CA GLY A 564 -11.47 6.96 -28.51
C GLY A 564 -12.71 6.06 -28.47
N SER A 565 -12.62 4.75 -28.62
CA SER A 565 -13.78 3.91 -28.31
C SER A 565 -14.08 3.92 -26.81
N PRO A 566 -15.37 3.94 -26.38
CA PRO A 566 -15.72 3.80 -24.98
C PRO A 566 -15.21 2.47 -24.42
N CYS A 567 -14.67 2.49 -23.20
CA CYS A 567 -14.28 1.27 -22.49
C CYS A 567 -15.53 0.67 -21.81
N ILE A 568 -16.35 -0.03 -22.59
CA ILE A 568 -17.66 -0.53 -22.16
C ILE A 568 -17.51 -1.56 -21.04
N ILE A 569 -16.48 -2.41 -21.09
CA ILE A 569 -16.26 -3.44 -20.06
C ILE A 569 -15.87 -2.76 -18.74
N GLY A 570 -14.85 -1.90 -18.77
CA GLY A 570 -14.42 -1.13 -17.60
C GLY A 570 -15.53 -0.24 -17.02
N TYR A 571 -16.39 0.33 -17.86
CA TYR A 571 -17.55 1.11 -17.44
C TYR A 571 -18.60 0.23 -16.74
N ASN A 572 -19.01 -0.87 -17.37
CA ASN A 572 -20.03 -1.78 -16.83
C ASN A 572 -19.57 -2.42 -15.52
N ASP A 573 -18.29 -2.77 -15.39
CA ASP A 573 -17.70 -3.25 -14.13
C ASP A 573 -17.89 -2.25 -12.98
N ARG A 574 -17.82 -0.94 -13.28
CA ARG A 574 -18.07 0.12 -12.28
C ARG A 574 -19.55 0.25 -11.94
N ILE A 575 -20.44 0.13 -12.92
CA ILE A 575 -21.90 0.11 -12.69
C ILE A 575 -22.30 -1.10 -11.82
N ASP A 576 -21.79 -2.28 -12.14
CA ASP A 576 -22.02 -3.50 -11.36
C ASP A 576 -21.46 -3.37 -9.93
N ALA A 577 -20.30 -2.74 -9.77
CA ALA A 577 -19.73 -2.48 -8.45
C ALA A 577 -20.60 -1.54 -7.61
N ILE A 578 -21.29 -0.56 -8.22
CA ILE A 578 -22.29 0.28 -7.54
C ILE A 578 -23.46 -0.59 -7.07
N GLY A 579 -24.02 -1.40 -7.98
CA GLY A 579 -25.12 -2.33 -7.68
C GLY A 579 -24.80 -3.29 -6.54
N ALA A 580 -23.59 -3.85 -6.52
CA ALA A 580 -23.12 -4.75 -5.46
C ALA A 580 -22.92 -4.06 -4.11
N ARG A 581 -22.68 -2.75 -4.08
CA ARG A 581 -22.41 -1.98 -2.86
C ARG A 581 -23.68 -1.50 -2.17
N ILE A 582 -24.76 -1.28 -2.92
CA ILE A 582 -26.06 -0.81 -2.42
C ILE A 582 -26.61 -1.68 -1.26
N PRO A 583 -26.66 -3.03 -1.36
CA PRO A 583 -27.16 -3.88 -0.28
C PRO A 583 -26.34 -3.79 1.03
N LEU A 584 -25.06 -3.40 0.94
CA LEU A 584 -24.20 -3.24 2.11
C LEU A 584 -24.51 -1.97 2.89
N ILE A 585 -24.94 -0.92 2.19
CA ILE A 585 -25.24 0.40 2.77
C ILE A 585 -26.71 0.50 3.21
N ARG A 586 -27.62 -0.19 2.51
CA ARG A 586 -29.08 -0.19 2.80
C ARG A 586 -29.45 -0.74 4.20
N LYS A 587 -28.53 -1.38 4.93
CA LYS A 587 -28.76 -1.93 6.27
C LYS A 587 -29.00 -0.88 7.35
N PHE A 588 -28.70 0.39 7.08
CA PHE A 588 -28.95 1.51 7.98
C PHE A 588 -30.20 2.26 7.52
N GLY A 589 -31.21 2.38 8.38
CA GLY A 589 -32.40 3.18 8.10
C GLY A 589 -31.99 4.62 7.78
N SER A 590 -32.03 4.99 6.50
CA SER A 590 -31.52 6.27 5.98
C SER A 590 -32.62 6.96 5.22
N ASP A 591 -32.77 8.27 5.40
CA ASP A 591 -33.70 9.10 4.64
C ASP A 591 -33.19 9.40 3.21
N LEU A 592 -34.02 10.01 2.36
CA LEU A 592 -33.67 10.29 0.96
C LEU A 592 -32.46 11.24 0.84
N ILE A 593 -32.37 12.26 1.69
CA ILE A 593 -31.25 13.22 1.69
C ILE A 593 -29.93 12.50 1.99
N THR A 594 -29.93 11.63 2.98
CA THR A 594 -28.78 10.80 3.34
C THR A 594 -28.42 9.86 2.20
N ARG A 595 -29.40 9.24 1.53
CA ARG A 595 -29.13 8.38 0.37
C ARG A 595 -28.57 9.14 -0.83
N VAL A 596 -29.03 10.37 -1.08
CA VAL A 596 -28.45 11.26 -2.10
C VAL A 596 -26.99 11.59 -1.74
N ARG A 597 -26.71 11.97 -0.50
CA ARG A 597 -25.34 12.25 -0.01
C ARG A 597 -24.44 11.02 -0.14
N LEU A 598 -24.90 9.83 0.23
CA LEU A 598 -24.15 8.58 0.12
C LEU A 598 -23.94 8.18 -1.35
N SER A 599 -24.90 8.47 -2.23
CA SER A 599 -24.75 8.25 -3.67
C SER A 599 -23.60 9.09 -4.22
N ASN A 600 -23.58 10.39 -3.90
CA ASN A 600 -22.54 11.33 -4.34
C ASN A 600 -21.17 11.03 -3.73
N SER A 601 -21.09 10.59 -2.47
CA SER A 601 -19.83 10.47 -1.72
C SER A 601 -19.24 9.05 -1.67
N ILE A 602 -20.04 8.00 -1.92
CA ILE A 602 -19.60 6.60 -1.75
C ILE A 602 -19.84 5.76 -2.99
N LEU A 603 -20.98 5.92 -3.67
CA LEU A 603 -21.36 5.06 -4.79
C LEU A 603 -20.71 5.52 -6.09
N THR A 604 -20.89 6.79 -6.46
CA THR A 604 -20.49 7.32 -7.76
C THR A 604 -19.04 7.81 -7.91
N PRO A 605 -18.25 8.17 -6.86
CA PRO A 605 -16.91 8.74 -7.05
C PRO A 605 -15.93 7.87 -7.85
N LYS A 606 -15.99 6.55 -7.70
CA LYS A 606 -15.11 5.64 -8.46
C LYS A 606 -15.49 5.55 -9.94
N LEU A 607 -16.78 5.73 -10.24
CA LEU A 607 -17.23 5.85 -11.62
C LEU A 607 -16.71 7.16 -12.19
N TRP A 608 -16.90 8.28 -11.48
CA TRP A 608 -16.38 9.59 -11.88
C TRP A 608 -14.90 9.54 -12.18
N HIS A 609 -14.09 8.95 -11.30
CA HIS A 609 -12.66 8.77 -11.54
C HIS A 609 -12.39 7.97 -12.81
N ALA A 610 -13.02 6.80 -12.96
CA ALA A 610 -12.82 5.93 -14.12
C ALA A 610 -13.23 6.60 -15.43
N THR A 611 -14.31 7.40 -15.41
CA THR A 611 -14.85 8.05 -16.59
C THR A 611 -14.24 9.42 -16.84
N THR A 612 -13.06 9.76 -16.33
CA THR A 612 -12.41 11.05 -16.66
C THR A 612 -11.69 11.01 -18.02
N VAL A 613 -11.30 9.82 -18.49
CA VAL A 613 -10.50 9.63 -19.71
C VAL A 613 -11.28 8.76 -20.70
N GLY A 614 -11.17 9.08 -22.00
CA GLY A 614 -11.81 8.32 -23.08
C GLY A 614 -13.28 8.67 -23.33
N GLY A 615 -13.87 7.98 -24.31
CA GLY A 615 -15.29 8.13 -24.69
C GLY A 615 -16.23 7.43 -23.70
N LEU A 616 -17.48 7.88 -23.63
CA LEU A 616 -18.54 7.28 -22.82
C LEU A 616 -19.46 6.39 -23.67
N PRO A 617 -20.09 5.34 -23.12
CA PRO A 617 -21.07 4.54 -23.86
C PRO A 617 -22.21 5.40 -24.45
N THR A 618 -22.49 5.20 -25.75
CA THR A 618 -23.21 6.13 -26.65
C THR A 618 -24.66 6.45 -26.30
N THR A 619 -25.35 5.65 -25.49
CA THR A 619 -26.79 5.85 -25.20
C THR A 619 -27.25 5.41 -23.82
N THR A 620 -26.45 4.59 -23.12
CA THR A 620 -26.89 3.97 -21.87
C THR A 620 -26.18 4.52 -20.64
N ALA A 621 -25.07 5.27 -20.76
CA ALA A 621 -24.28 5.68 -19.60
C ALA A 621 -25.11 6.38 -18.49
N ARG A 622 -25.92 7.37 -18.86
CA ARG A 622 -26.86 8.03 -17.93
C ARG A 622 -27.89 7.03 -17.39
N THR A 623 -28.49 6.25 -18.28
CA THR A 623 -29.60 5.33 -17.97
C THR A 623 -29.13 4.21 -17.05
N ASP A 624 -27.98 3.59 -17.31
CA ASP A 624 -27.38 2.51 -16.54
C ASP A 624 -27.03 2.96 -15.13
N LEU A 625 -26.43 4.15 -15.00
CA LEU A 625 -26.13 4.73 -13.69
C LEU A 625 -27.40 5.06 -12.91
N SER A 626 -28.37 5.69 -13.57
CA SER A 626 -29.66 6.02 -12.97
C SER A 626 -30.41 4.77 -12.52
N LEU A 627 -30.43 3.71 -13.33
CA LEU A 627 -31.03 2.41 -12.99
C LEU A 627 -30.30 1.75 -11.82
N ALA A 628 -28.97 1.78 -11.81
CA ALA A 628 -28.18 1.24 -10.70
C ALA A 628 -28.48 1.94 -9.38
N LEU A 629 -28.62 3.27 -9.38
CA LEU A 629 -28.86 4.07 -8.18
C LEU A 629 -30.32 4.12 -7.74
N ARG A 630 -31.28 3.96 -8.66
CA ARG A 630 -32.74 4.04 -8.40
C ARG A 630 -33.17 3.15 -7.24
N LYS A 631 -32.70 1.90 -7.23
CA LYS A 631 -32.99 0.92 -6.16
C LYS A 631 -32.55 1.38 -4.77
N PHE A 632 -31.49 2.19 -4.70
CA PHE A 632 -31.01 2.76 -3.45
C PHE A 632 -31.73 4.06 -3.11
N LEU A 633 -31.81 5.00 -4.06
CA LEU A 633 -32.42 6.31 -3.85
C LEU A 633 -33.87 6.20 -3.38
N TYR A 634 -34.67 5.35 -4.01
CA TYR A 634 -36.11 5.23 -3.74
C TYR A 634 -36.49 3.98 -2.94
N LEU A 635 -35.50 3.20 -2.48
CA LEU A 635 -35.70 1.93 -1.77
C LEU A 635 -36.63 0.93 -2.51
N GLY A 636 -36.70 1.06 -3.83
CA GLY A 636 -37.56 0.28 -4.70
C GLY A 636 -37.30 0.65 -6.15
N ASP A 637 -38.06 0.04 -7.04
CA ASP A 637 -37.93 0.27 -8.48
C ASP A 637 -38.79 1.42 -8.98
N THR A 638 -39.44 2.24 -8.14
CA THR A 638 -40.27 3.36 -8.61
C THR A 638 -39.70 4.69 -8.13
N PRO A 639 -39.36 5.64 -9.03
CA PRO A 639 -38.90 6.96 -8.64
C PRO A 639 -40.07 7.78 -8.12
N TRP A 640 -39.84 8.54 -7.05
CA TRP A 640 -40.86 9.43 -6.46
C TRP A 640 -40.70 10.89 -6.91
N PHE A 641 -39.55 11.23 -7.48
CA PHE A 641 -39.18 12.57 -7.94
C PHE A 641 -38.59 12.48 -9.33
N GLU A 642 -38.77 13.53 -10.12
CA GLU A 642 -38.05 13.64 -11.39
C GLU A 642 -36.54 13.80 -11.14
N THR A 643 -35.74 13.39 -12.11
CA THR A 643 -34.27 13.51 -12.00
C THR A 643 -33.84 14.98 -11.91
N ALA A 644 -34.61 15.88 -12.52
CA ALA A 644 -34.38 17.32 -12.43
C ALA A 644 -34.54 17.84 -10.99
N ASP A 645 -35.61 17.43 -10.30
CA ASP A 645 -35.91 17.89 -8.94
C ASP A 645 -34.87 17.41 -7.91
N ILE A 646 -34.50 16.13 -7.98
CA ILE A 646 -33.51 15.55 -7.06
C ILE A 646 -32.10 16.11 -7.32
N SER A 647 -31.80 16.48 -8.56
CA SER A 647 -30.49 17.01 -8.95
C SER A 647 -30.37 18.52 -8.80
N ALA A 648 -31.48 19.22 -8.56
CA ALA A 648 -31.46 20.65 -8.31
C ALA A 648 -30.60 20.97 -7.07
N PRO A 649 -29.86 22.09 -7.07
CA PRO A 649 -29.04 22.50 -5.93
C PRO A 649 -29.86 22.66 -4.66
N LEU A 650 -29.25 22.31 -3.51
CA LEU A 650 -29.89 22.45 -2.19
C LEU A 650 -30.39 23.87 -1.92
N HIS A 651 -29.64 24.89 -2.35
CA HIS A 651 -30.03 26.30 -2.16
C HIS A 651 -31.21 26.75 -3.04
N LEU A 652 -31.57 25.96 -4.06
CA LEU A 652 -32.76 26.19 -4.91
C LEU A 652 -33.93 25.26 -4.53
N GLY A 653 -33.85 24.61 -3.36
CA GLY A 653 -34.90 23.68 -2.88
C GLY A 653 -34.80 22.26 -3.42
N GLY A 654 -33.75 21.92 -4.17
CA GLY A 654 -33.49 20.55 -4.62
C GLY A 654 -32.78 19.68 -3.57
N LEU A 655 -32.40 18.46 -3.95
CA LEU A 655 -31.73 17.50 -3.04
C LEU A 655 -30.22 17.39 -3.25
N GLY A 656 -29.67 18.10 -4.25
CA GLY A 656 -28.23 18.15 -4.51
C GLY A 656 -27.63 16.84 -5.05
N PHE A 657 -28.43 16.00 -5.70
CA PHE A 657 -27.90 14.83 -6.40
C PHE A 657 -27.08 15.26 -7.62
N ILE A 658 -25.92 14.64 -7.82
CA ILE A 658 -25.07 14.99 -8.97
C ILE A 658 -25.67 14.35 -10.22
N HIS A 659 -26.24 15.18 -11.11
CA HIS A 659 -26.76 14.71 -12.39
C HIS A 659 -25.63 14.09 -13.24
N PRO A 660 -25.77 12.83 -13.71
CA PRO A 660 -24.71 12.13 -14.43
C PRO A 660 -24.16 12.87 -15.64
N ASP A 661 -25.03 13.39 -16.51
CA ASP A 661 -24.57 14.13 -17.70
C ASP A 661 -23.87 15.43 -17.34
N HIS A 662 -24.34 16.13 -16.29
CA HIS A 662 -23.68 17.35 -15.85
C HIS A 662 -22.29 17.03 -15.32
N MET A 663 -22.12 15.91 -14.60
CA MET A 663 -20.82 15.49 -14.11
C MET A 663 -19.87 15.09 -15.25
N PHE A 664 -20.35 14.32 -16.23
CA PHE A 664 -19.54 13.92 -17.38
C PHE A 664 -19.02 15.12 -18.17
N THR A 665 -19.90 16.11 -18.40
CA THR A 665 -19.56 17.38 -19.05
C THR A 665 -18.66 18.25 -18.17
N ALA A 666 -18.97 18.38 -16.88
CA ALA A 666 -18.20 19.19 -15.94
C ALA A 666 -16.75 18.71 -15.83
N GLN A 667 -16.51 17.38 -15.78
CA GLN A 667 -15.14 16.84 -15.77
C GLN A 667 -14.33 17.30 -16.98
N SER A 668 -14.93 17.25 -18.17
CA SER A 668 -14.29 17.66 -19.42
C SER A 668 -14.07 19.17 -19.46
N ILE A 669 -15.04 19.98 -19.03
CA ILE A 669 -14.90 21.42 -18.93
C ILE A 669 -13.85 21.83 -17.90
N THR A 670 -13.82 21.20 -16.72
CA THR A 670 -12.79 21.46 -15.71
C THR A 670 -11.40 21.09 -16.24
N TYR A 671 -11.28 19.99 -16.97
CA TYR A 671 -10.01 19.64 -17.62
C TYR A 671 -9.61 20.69 -18.66
N LEU A 672 -10.53 21.13 -19.51
CA LEU A 672 -10.26 22.17 -20.52
C LEU A 672 -9.91 23.51 -19.88
N ALA A 673 -10.65 23.96 -18.87
CA ALA A 673 -10.42 25.25 -18.21
C ALA A 673 -9.01 25.35 -17.61
N HIS A 674 -8.46 24.24 -17.10
CA HIS A 674 -7.10 24.23 -16.54
C HIS A 674 -5.99 24.08 -17.59
N ASN A 675 -6.30 23.53 -18.76
CA ASN A 675 -5.28 23.06 -19.70
C ASN A 675 -5.31 23.70 -21.08
N LEU A 676 -6.46 24.18 -21.55
CA LEU A 676 -6.66 24.67 -22.91
C LEU A 676 -5.82 25.91 -23.21
N LEU A 677 -5.71 26.84 -22.26
CA LEU A 677 -5.00 28.12 -22.42
C LEU A 677 -3.60 28.11 -21.81
N ARG A 678 -3.04 26.93 -21.51
CA ARG A 678 -1.66 26.87 -21.00
C ARG A 678 -0.69 27.34 -22.09
N PRO A 679 0.33 28.14 -21.76
CA PRO A 679 1.31 28.63 -22.74
C PRO A 679 2.38 27.59 -23.11
N ASP A 680 2.31 26.37 -22.57
CA ASP A 680 3.28 25.31 -22.80
C ASP A 680 2.89 24.39 -23.97
N GLU A 681 3.77 23.46 -24.31
CA GLU A 681 3.56 22.47 -25.38
C GLU A 681 2.27 21.67 -25.18
N TYR A 682 1.81 21.51 -23.93
CA TYR A 682 0.59 20.79 -23.61
C TYR A 682 -0.67 21.56 -24.03
N GLY A 683 -0.73 22.85 -23.72
CA GLY A 683 -1.83 23.71 -24.18
C GLY A 683 -1.88 23.80 -25.70
N ILE A 684 -0.72 23.97 -26.35
CA ILE A 684 -0.61 24.01 -27.82
C ILE A 684 -1.09 22.69 -28.44
N TRP A 685 -0.62 21.54 -27.93
CA TRP A 685 -1.08 20.23 -28.39
C TRP A 685 -2.59 20.05 -28.25
N LEU A 686 -3.17 20.53 -27.15
CA LEU A 686 -4.60 20.42 -26.90
C LEU A 686 -5.43 21.29 -27.85
N GLN A 687 -4.99 22.52 -28.12
CA GLN A 687 -5.61 23.43 -29.09
C GLN A 687 -5.52 22.87 -30.52
N ASP A 688 -4.31 22.48 -30.95
CA ASP A 688 -4.06 21.88 -32.26
C ASP A 688 -4.91 20.61 -32.46
N GLY A 689 -4.97 19.74 -31.45
CA GLY A 689 -5.76 18.52 -31.50
C GLY A 689 -7.27 18.76 -31.60
N LEU A 690 -7.81 19.72 -30.85
CA LEU A 690 -9.22 20.11 -30.93
C LEU A 690 -9.57 20.72 -32.28
N ALA A 691 -8.75 21.65 -32.77
CA ALA A 691 -8.93 22.30 -34.06
C ALA A 691 -8.85 21.28 -35.21
N TRP A 692 -7.85 20.38 -35.17
CA TRP A 692 -7.70 19.31 -36.14
C TRP A 692 -8.93 18.39 -36.16
N HIS A 693 -9.43 18.00 -34.99
CA HIS A 693 -10.57 17.08 -34.88
C HIS A 693 -11.88 17.73 -35.35
N LEU A 694 -12.11 19.01 -35.02
CA LEU A 694 -13.22 19.79 -35.56
C LEU A 694 -13.19 19.85 -37.08
N HIS A 695 -12.02 20.08 -37.66
CA HIS A 695 -11.85 20.20 -39.11
C HIS A 695 -12.03 18.86 -39.83
N HIS A 696 -11.33 17.82 -39.39
CA HIS A 696 -11.23 16.55 -40.13
C HIS A 696 -12.38 15.60 -39.84
N ILE A 697 -12.99 15.67 -38.65
CA ILE A 697 -14.07 14.74 -38.24
C ILE A 697 -15.44 15.40 -38.29
N TYR A 698 -15.54 16.67 -37.89
CA TYR A 698 -16.82 17.39 -37.81
C TYR A 698 -17.01 18.44 -38.91
N HIS A 699 -16.02 18.61 -39.79
CA HIS A 699 -16.02 19.53 -40.92
C HIS A 699 -16.40 20.96 -40.54
N CYS A 700 -15.91 21.44 -39.40
CA CYS A 700 -16.12 22.80 -38.91
C CYS A 700 -14.85 23.39 -38.25
N SER A 701 -14.89 24.68 -37.94
CA SER A 701 -13.79 25.37 -37.22
C SER A 701 -14.19 25.59 -35.76
N PRO A 702 -13.23 25.92 -34.88
CA PRO A 702 -13.52 26.31 -33.49
C PRO A 702 -14.63 27.35 -33.35
N ALA A 703 -14.70 28.33 -34.26
CA ALA A 703 -15.76 29.35 -34.31
C ALA A 703 -17.20 28.79 -34.34
N ALA A 704 -17.40 27.56 -34.83
CA ALA A 704 -18.70 26.91 -34.83
C ALA A 704 -19.27 26.70 -33.41
N LEU A 705 -18.42 26.64 -32.39
CA LEU A 705 -18.81 26.54 -30.98
C LEU A 705 -19.47 27.82 -30.47
N LEU A 706 -19.12 28.97 -31.05
CA LEU A 706 -19.62 30.30 -30.65
C LEU A 706 -20.95 30.67 -31.30
N ILE A 707 -21.40 29.95 -32.33
CA ILE A 707 -22.66 30.22 -33.04
C ILE A 707 -23.82 29.51 -32.33
N PRO A 708 -24.76 30.23 -31.70
CA PRO A 708 -25.90 29.62 -31.05
C PRO A 708 -26.82 28.95 -32.08
N ASN A 709 -27.35 27.77 -31.76
CA ASN A 709 -28.27 27.00 -32.63
C ASN A 709 -27.71 26.63 -34.02
N GLY A 710 -26.38 26.61 -34.19
CA GLY A 710 -25.75 26.16 -35.42
C GLY A 710 -25.84 24.64 -35.62
N VAL A 711 -25.92 24.19 -36.88
CA VAL A 711 -25.98 22.75 -37.23
C VAL A 711 -24.78 21.97 -36.67
N HIS A 712 -23.59 22.56 -36.73
CA HIS A 712 -22.39 21.95 -36.14
C HIS A 712 -22.44 21.89 -34.63
N ARG A 713 -22.86 22.98 -33.96
CA ARG A 713 -23.00 22.97 -32.50
C ARG A 713 -24.02 21.94 -32.05
N ALA A 714 -25.15 21.81 -32.75
CA ALA A 714 -26.15 20.76 -32.50
C ALA A 714 -25.55 19.34 -32.63
N ARG A 715 -24.76 19.09 -33.69
CA ARG A 715 -24.03 17.82 -33.86
C ARG A 715 -23.03 17.58 -32.73
N LEU A 716 -22.29 18.60 -32.32
CA LEU A 716 -21.32 18.49 -31.23
C LEU A 716 -22.00 18.25 -29.87
N THR A 717 -23.18 18.82 -29.63
CA THR A 717 -23.98 18.55 -28.42
C THR A 717 -24.62 17.16 -28.38
N ALA A 718 -24.51 16.35 -29.44
CA ALA A 718 -25.08 15.00 -29.45
C ALA A 718 -24.30 14.04 -28.54
N ASP A 719 -25.00 13.05 -27.96
CA ASP A 719 -24.40 11.99 -27.14
C ASP A 719 -23.42 11.12 -27.92
N THR A 720 -23.63 10.97 -29.23
CA THR A 720 -22.71 10.26 -30.13
C THR A 720 -21.35 10.94 -30.21
N THR A 721 -21.31 12.28 -30.17
CA THR A 721 -20.07 13.06 -30.13
C THR A 721 -19.36 12.88 -28.78
N ARG A 722 -20.12 12.87 -27.68
CA ARG A 722 -19.58 12.57 -26.33
C ARG A 722 -18.92 11.19 -26.23
N ALA A 723 -19.43 10.24 -27.00
CA ALA A 723 -18.92 8.88 -27.06
C ALA A 723 -17.76 8.68 -28.03
N ALA A 724 -17.52 9.64 -28.94
CA ALA A 724 -16.46 9.63 -29.94
C ALA A 724 -15.09 9.99 -29.33
N GLY A 725 -14.74 9.30 -28.25
CA GLY A 725 -13.41 9.36 -27.66
C GLY A 725 -13.11 10.57 -26.81
N PHE A 726 -11.81 10.71 -26.55
CA PHE A 726 -11.28 11.82 -25.78
C PHE A 726 -11.63 13.16 -26.45
N TRP A 727 -11.28 13.32 -27.74
CA TRP A 727 -11.53 14.56 -28.49
C TRP A 727 -13.01 14.88 -28.65
N GLY A 728 -13.83 13.91 -29.11
CA GLY A 728 -15.27 14.10 -29.25
C GLY A 728 -15.95 14.49 -27.93
N ARG A 729 -15.52 13.91 -26.81
CA ARG A 729 -16.01 14.27 -25.49
C ARG A 729 -15.66 15.70 -25.07
N LEU A 730 -14.42 16.15 -25.31
CA LEU A 730 -14.03 17.53 -25.02
C LEU A 730 -14.83 18.52 -25.88
N LEU A 731 -15.02 18.22 -27.17
CA LEU A 731 -15.82 19.05 -28.07
C LEU A 731 -17.30 19.08 -27.70
N HIS A 732 -17.87 17.95 -27.30
CA HIS A 732 -19.23 17.89 -26.75
C HIS A 732 -19.35 18.81 -25.54
N ALA A 733 -18.40 18.72 -24.61
CA ALA A 733 -18.41 19.54 -23.41
C ALA A 733 -18.37 21.05 -23.73
N LEU A 734 -17.47 21.48 -24.63
CA LEU A 734 -17.39 22.85 -25.13
C LEU A 734 -18.70 23.32 -25.78
N ALA A 735 -19.34 22.46 -26.58
CA ALA A 735 -20.59 22.80 -27.23
C ALA A 735 -21.79 22.89 -26.26
N SER A 736 -21.74 22.14 -25.15
CA SER A 736 -22.77 22.07 -24.10
C SER A 736 -22.72 23.24 -23.11
N VAL A 737 -21.64 24.02 -23.07
CA VAL A 737 -21.56 25.24 -22.24
C VAL A 737 -21.80 26.49 -23.08
N ASN A 738 -22.13 27.59 -22.41
CA ASN A 738 -22.28 28.87 -23.08
C ASN A 738 -20.92 29.56 -23.22
N LEU A 739 -20.31 29.43 -24.40
CA LEU A 739 -19.07 30.11 -24.74
C LEU A 739 -19.35 31.51 -25.29
N SER A 740 -18.50 32.45 -24.91
CA SER A 740 -18.49 33.83 -25.41
C SER A 740 -17.06 34.25 -25.70
N LEU A 741 -16.88 35.24 -26.57
CA LEU A 741 -15.57 35.85 -26.76
C LEU A 741 -15.15 36.62 -25.50
N ASP A 742 -13.87 36.52 -25.16
CA ASP A 742 -13.25 37.35 -24.14
C ASP A 742 -13.29 38.83 -24.57
N PRO A 743 -13.56 39.81 -23.68
CA PRO A 743 -13.61 41.22 -24.04
C PRO A 743 -12.36 41.77 -24.76
N SER A 744 -11.20 41.13 -24.59
CA SER A 744 -9.93 41.47 -25.27
C SER A 744 -9.82 40.95 -26.71
N TRP A 745 -10.82 40.23 -27.23
CA TRP A 745 -10.82 39.73 -28.61
C TRP A 745 -10.48 40.78 -29.70
N PRO A 746 -10.81 42.10 -29.57
CA PRO A 746 -10.43 43.10 -30.58
C PRO A 746 -8.91 43.33 -30.69
N ASP A 747 -8.13 42.89 -29.69
CA ASP A 747 -6.68 43.02 -29.64
C ASP A 747 -5.94 41.88 -30.34
N LEU A 748 -6.67 40.85 -30.76
CA LEU A 748 -6.12 39.75 -31.53
C LEU A 748 -5.45 40.24 -32.82
N GLU A 749 -4.37 39.56 -33.21
CA GLU A 749 -3.71 39.79 -34.48
C GLU A 749 -4.59 39.36 -35.65
N GLY A 750 -4.33 39.94 -36.83
CA GLY A 750 -5.13 39.71 -38.03
C GLY A 750 -5.44 38.23 -38.33
N PRO A 751 -4.46 37.29 -38.29
CA PRO A 751 -4.73 35.88 -38.56
C PRO A 751 -5.73 35.24 -37.59
N ALA A 752 -5.65 35.57 -36.30
CA ALA A 752 -6.59 35.08 -35.30
C ALA A 752 -7.99 35.71 -35.48
N LEU A 753 -8.05 36.98 -35.89
CA LEU A 753 -9.32 37.63 -36.24
C LEU A 753 -10.02 36.98 -37.43
N LEU A 754 -9.27 36.45 -38.41
CA LEU A 754 -9.85 35.75 -39.56
C LEU A 754 -10.57 34.46 -39.16
N GLU A 755 -10.18 33.83 -38.05
CA GLU A 755 -10.80 32.59 -37.53
C GLU A 755 -11.99 32.82 -36.62
N LEU A 756 -12.27 34.07 -36.22
CA LEU A 756 -13.47 34.41 -35.44
C LEU A 756 -14.74 34.27 -36.29
N PRO A 757 -15.90 33.99 -35.66
CA PRO A 757 -17.17 34.06 -36.36
C PRO A 757 -17.36 35.44 -36.97
N TRP A 758 -17.68 35.51 -38.26
CA TRP A 758 -17.95 36.81 -38.89
C TRP A 758 -19.22 37.46 -38.37
N TYR A 759 -20.08 36.65 -37.75
CA TYR A 759 -21.35 37.06 -37.16
C TYR A 759 -21.60 36.32 -35.84
N PHE A 760 -21.85 37.07 -34.75
CA PHE A 760 -22.30 36.54 -33.47
C PHE A 760 -23.03 37.63 -32.64
N ASP A 761 -23.93 37.19 -31.75
CA ASP A 761 -24.95 38.04 -31.12
C ASP A 761 -24.39 39.14 -30.17
N SER A 762 -23.13 39.06 -29.72
CA SER A 762 -22.68 39.79 -28.52
C SER A 762 -21.59 40.85 -28.69
N ALA A 763 -20.93 41.05 -29.84
CA ALA A 763 -19.85 42.05 -29.89
C ALA A 763 -19.64 42.86 -31.19
N ILE A 764 -20.30 42.54 -32.31
CA ILE A 764 -19.98 43.19 -33.59
C ILE A 764 -21.23 43.74 -34.29
N ALA A 765 -21.56 44.99 -33.92
CA ALA A 765 -22.58 45.88 -34.50
C ALA A 765 -24.05 45.42 -34.44
N SER A 766 -24.98 46.39 -34.40
CA SER A 766 -26.40 46.11 -34.60
C SER A 766 -26.63 45.70 -36.05
N THR A 767 -27.37 44.61 -36.28
CA THR A 767 -27.63 44.10 -37.63
C THR A 767 -28.29 45.19 -38.49
N PRO A 768 -27.69 45.63 -39.61
CA PRO A 768 -28.28 46.68 -40.44
C PRO A 768 -29.55 46.18 -41.14
N LYS A 769 -30.58 47.04 -41.19
CA LYS A 769 -31.77 46.82 -42.04
C LYS A 769 -31.32 46.88 -43.51
N PRO A 770 -31.78 45.98 -44.41
CA PRO A 770 -33.12 45.36 -44.40
C PRO A 770 -33.20 43.89 -43.96
N TRP A 771 -32.15 43.27 -43.41
CA TRP A 771 -32.12 41.81 -43.15
C TRP A 771 -32.29 41.44 -41.67
N PRO A 772 -33.15 40.46 -41.33
CA PRO A 772 -33.32 39.99 -39.95
C PRO A 772 -32.19 39.05 -39.51
N LEU A 773 -31.92 39.01 -38.21
CA LEU A 773 -30.96 38.13 -37.52
C LEU A 773 -31.00 36.67 -37.97
N SER A 774 -32.20 36.14 -38.20
CA SER A 774 -32.41 34.74 -38.64
C SER A 774 -31.72 34.42 -39.96
N ARG A 775 -31.57 35.40 -40.86
CA ARG A 775 -30.89 35.20 -42.15
C ARG A 775 -29.36 35.16 -42.01
N TYR A 776 -28.78 35.98 -41.12
CA TYR A 776 -27.34 35.92 -40.81
C TYR A 776 -26.97 34.56 -40.19
N ARG A 777 -27.76 34.10 -39.21
CA ARG A 777 -27.60 32.75 -38.62
C ARG A 777 -27.73 31.66 -39.68
N SER A 778 -28.71 31.78 -40.59
CA SER A 778 -28.89 30.82 -41.69
C SER A 778 -27.72 30.77 -42.66
N ALA A 779 -26.97 31.87 -42.87
CA ALA A 779 -25.77 31.84 -43.70
C ALA A 779 -24.63 31.12 -42.96
N ALA A 780 -24.49 31.38 -41.65
CA ALA A 780 -23.49 30.73 -40.82
C ALA A 780 -23.69 29.21 -40.68
N THR A 781 -24.94 28.75 -40.60
CA THR A 781 -25.26 27.31 -40.57
C THR A 781 -24.98 26.58 -41.88
N ARG A 782 -24.86 27.31 -43.00
CA ARG A 782 -24.55 26.76 -44.34
C ARG A 782 -23.06 26.76 -44.67
N GLY A 783 -22.22 27.06 -43.69
CA GLY A 783 -20.78 26.87 -43.76
C GLY A 783 -19.95 28.12 -43.98
N TRP A 784 -20.57 29.29 -44.07
CA TRP A 784 -19.92 30.60 -44.00
C TRP A 784 -19.71 30.96 -42.52
N ILE A 785 -18.67 30.46 -41.85
CA ILE A 785 -18.57 30.52 -40.38
C ILE A 785 -17.68 31.67 -39.92
N THR A 786 -16.52 31.85 -40.55
CA THR A 786 -15.46 32.76 -40.10
C THR A 786 -15.32 34.01 -40.98
N TRP A 787 -14.56 35.02 -40.54
CA TRP A 787 -14.17 36.15 -41.40
C TRP A 787 -13.35 35.69 -42.61
N GLY A 788 -12.49 34.68 -42.46
CA GLY A 788 -11.74 34.06 -43.54
C GLY A 788 -12.62 33.35 -44.57
N ASP A 789 -13.76 32.79 -44.16
CA ASP A 789 -14.70 32.14 -45.08
C ASP A 789 -15.37 33.16 -46.04
N ILE A 790 -15.57 34.41 -45.60
CA ILE A 790 -16.35 35.42 -46.34
C ILE A 790 -15.54 36.57 -46.95
N LEU A 791 -14.32 36.84 -46.46
CA LEU A 791 -13.46 37.88 -47.00
C LEU A 791 -12.63 37.32 -48.16
N TRP A 792 -12.80 37.91 -49.34
CA TRP A 792 -12.05 37.53 -50.53
C TRP A 792 -11.21 38.67 -51.07
N LYS A 793 -10.25 38.34 -51.92
CA LYS A 793 -9.52 39.35 -52.71
C LYS A 793 -10.53 40.16 -53.53
N SER A 794 -10.59 41.47 -53.30
CA SER A 794 -11.50 42.36 -54.03
C SER A 794 -11.16 42.37 -55.52
N THR A 795 -12.07 41.89 -56.38
CA THR A 795 -11.91 41.89 -57.84
C THR A 795 -12.37 43.20 -58.51
N LEU A 796 -12.59 44.27 -57.75
CA LEU A 796 -13.08 45.54 -58.31
C LEU A 796 -11.94 46.42 -58.83
N ALA A 797 -11.26 45.99 -59.89
CA ALA A 797 -10.63 46.90 -60.83
C ALA A 797 -10.37 46.21 -62.19
N THR A 798 -11.01 46.76 -63.22
CA THR A 798 -10.70 46.65 -64.64
C THR A 798 -9.22 46.49 -64.94
N ARG A 799 -8.88 45.44 -65.70
CA ARG A 799 -7.75 45.19 -66.64
C ARG A 799 -6.34 45.81 -66.48
N ASP A 800 -6.08 46.82 -65.65
CA ASP A 800 -4.85 47.61 -65.68
C ASP A 800 -4.23 47.84 -64.29
N ARG A 801 -3.89 46.80 -63.52
CA ARG A 801 -2.89 46.90 -62.42
C ARG A 801 -2.21 45.54 -62.17
N THR A 802 -1.08 45.29 -62.84
CA THR A 802 -0.36 44.01 -62.84
C THR A 802 0.79 43.89 -61.82
N HIS A 803 0.98 44.80 -60.86
CA HIS A 803 2.15 44.74 -59.96
C HIS A 803 1.89 45.16 -58.50
N ALA A 804 1.04 44.42 -57.78
CA ALA A 804 1.05 44.42 -56.32
C ALA A 804 0.90 42.98 -55.79
N SER A 805 1.82 42.55 -54.93
CA SER A 805 1.92 41.17 -54.43
C SER A 805 0.86 40.81 -53.37
N SER A 806 0.14 41.78 -52.81
CA SER A 806 -0.95 41.58 -51.87
C SER A 806 -2.16 42.43 -52.27
N TRP A 807 -3.27 41.75 -52.62
CA TRP A 807 -4.55 42.40 -52.94
C TRP A 807 -5.37 42.53 -51.65
N PRO A 808 -6.05 43.65 -51.40
CA PRO A 808 -6.84 43.82 -50.18
C PRO A 808 -7.99 42.79 -50.13
N LEU A 809 -8.13 42.12 -48.99
CA LEU A 809 -9.33 41.40 -48.61
C LEU A 809 -10.47 42.42 -48.57
N GLY A 810 -11.67 42.06 -49.00
CA GLY A 810 -12.76 43.02 -49.08
C GLY A 810 -14.12 42.34 -49.20
N PRO A 811 -15.20 43.12 -49.08
CA PRO A 811 -16.54 42.59 -49.21
C PRO A 811 -16.73 41.92 -50.57
N PRO A 812 -17.22 40.66 -50.61
CA PRO A 812 -17.41 39.97 -51.86
C PRO A 812 -18.60 40.56 -52.63
N SER A 813 -18.42 40.74 -53.94
CA SER A 813 -19.57 41.02 -54.81
C SER A 813 -20.51 39.80 -54.88
N PRO A 814 -21.83 39.97 -55.12
CA PRO A 814 -22.74 38.84 -55.34
C PRO A 814 -22.25 37.83 -56.39
N ARG A 815 -21.57 38.33 -57.43
CA ARG A 815 -20.98 37.50 -58.50
C ARG A 815 -19.77 36.72 -58.01
N ALA A 816 -18.89 37.34 -57.22
CA ALA A 816 -17.80 36.63 -56.55
C ALA A 816 -18.36 35.57 -55.60
N ALA A 817 -19.53 35.81 -55.00
CA ALA A 817 -20.12 34.92 -54.01
C ALA A 817 -20.78 33.69 -54.59
N ALA A 818 -21.35 33.82 -55.78
CA ALA A 818 -21.72 32.67 -56.59
C ALA A 818 -20.50 31.87 -57.08
N ALA A 819 -19.41 32.55 -57.46
CA ALA A 819 -18.24 31.91 -58.09
C ALA A 819 -17.35 31.13 -57.11
N ASN A 820 -17.22 31.62 -55.87
CA ASN A 820 -16.39 30.99 -54.83
C ASN A 820 -17.15 30.00 -53.95
N LEU A 821 -18.40 29.68 -54.31
CA LEU A 821 -19.23 28.71 -53.60
C LEU A 821 -18.69 27.29 -53.84
N ILE A 822 -17.80 26.80 -52.96
CA ILE A 822 -17.45 25.38 -52.91
C ILE A 822 -18.46 24.70 -51.99
N PRO A 823 -19.43 23.92 -52.53
CA PRO A 823 -20.24 23.06 -51.68
C PRO A 823 -19.32 22.08 -50.95
N ARG A 824 -19.59 21.87 -49.67
CA ARG A 824 -18.88 20.85 -48.88
C ARG A 824 -19.14 19.49 -49.52
N ALA A 825 -18.22 18.53 -49.32
CA ALA A 825 -18.46 17.16 -49.72
C ALA A 825 -19.82 16.70 -49.16
N ASP A 826 -20.67 16.16 -50.04
CA ASP A 826 -22.03 15.70 -49.78
C ASP A 826 -23.13 16.78 -49.59
N ASP A 827 -22.85 18.06 -49.85
CA ASP A 827 -23.84 19.16 -49.70
C ASP A 827 -24.34 19.71 -51.06
N ILE A 828 -25.60 20.13 -51.11
CA ILE A 828 -26.22 20.69 -52.34
C ILE A 828 -25.77 22.15 -52.48
N ARG A 829 -25.36 22.57 -53.69
CA ARG A 829 -25.02 23.97 -53.99
C ARG A 829 -26.03 24.94 -53.38
N ASP A 830 -25.57 25.80 -52.46
CA ASP A 830 -26.42 26.81 -51.82
C ASP A 830 -26.85 27.88 -52.84
N SER A 831 -28.14 27.94 -53.15
CA SER A 831 -28.73 28.90 -54.08
C SER A 831 -28.63 30.36 -53.60
N LYS A 832 -28.20 30.60 -52.36
CA LYS A 832 -28.14 31.92 -51.72
C LYS A 832 -26.75 32.56 -51.71
N GLY A 833 -25.72 31.96 -52.32
CA GLY A 833 -24.40 32.57 -52.47
C GLY A 833 -24.44 34.06 -52.91
N PRO A 834 -25.24 34.46 -53.91
CA PRO A 834 -25.42 35.87 -54.28
C PRO A 834 -26.04 36.74 -53.18
N GLU A 835 -26.96 36.20 -52.36
CA GLU A 835 -27.60 36.91 -51.25
C GLU A 835 -26.55 37.33 -50.21
N LEU A 836 -25.54 36.49 -49.95
CA LEU A 836 -24.44 36.81 -49.02
C LEU A 836 -23.70 38.11 -49.43
N GLY A 837 -23.41 38.28 -50.72
CA GLY A 837 -22.76 39.50 -51.23
C GLY A 837 -23.63 40.76 -51.06
N THR A 838 -24.96 40.61 -51.12
CA THR A 838 -25.89 41.74 -50.93
C THR A 838 -26.02 42.19 -49.47
N ILE A 839 -25.95 41.26 -48.51
CA ILE A 839 -26.05 41.58 -47.07
C ILE A 839 -24.74 42.06 -46.48
N PHE A 840 -23.63 41.55 -47.03
CA PHE A 840 -22.34 41.75 -46.39
C PHE A 840 -21.82 43.16 -46.58
N THR A 841 -22.07 43.79 -47.73
CA THR A 841 -21.64 45.17 -47.99
C THR A 841 -22.15 46.18 -46.94
N PRO A 842 -23.47 46.27 -46.65
CA PRO A 842 -23.97 47.15 -45.59
C PRO A 842 -23.55 46.70 -44.18
N TYR A 843 -23.40 45.40 -43.93
CA TYR A 843 -22.88 44.88 -42.65
C TYR A 843 -21.42 45.29 -42.42
N TRP A 844 -20.55 45.06 -43.41
CA TRP A 844 -19.16 45.50 -43.41
C TRP A 844 -19.04 47.00 -43.17
N ALA A 845 -19.86 47.82 -43.84
CA ALA A 845 -19.87 49.27 -43.63
C ALA A 845 -20.23 49.69 -42.18
N SER A 846 -21.02 48.88 -41.47
CA SER A 846 -21.43 49.14 -40.08
C SER A 846 -20.37 48.82 -39.03
N LEU A 847 -19.29 48.12 -39.40
CA LEU A 847 -18.22 47.72 -38.48
C LEU A 847 -17.32 48.92 -38.10
N PRO A 848 -16.73 48.91 -36.88
CA PRO A 848 -15.74 49.91 -36.48
C PRO A 848 -14.60 50.05 -37.53
N PRO A 849 -14.20 51.28 -37.91
CA PRO A 849 -13.14 51.51 -38.88
C PRO A 849 -11.82 50.79 -38.55
N ASP A 850 -11.40 50.85 -37.28
CA ASP A 850 -10.14 50.23 -36.81
C ASP A 850 -10.17 48.70 -36.95
N PHE A 851 -11.32 48.09 -36.65
CA PHE A 851 -11.52 46.65 -36.79
C PHE A 851 -11.43 46.21 -38.25
N ARG A 852 -12.09 46.96 -39.15
CA ARG A 852 -11.96 46.73 -40.60
C ARG A 852 -10.52 46.87 -41.06
N GLN A 853 -9.82 47.91 -40.60
CA GLN A 853 -8.44 48.15 -40.99
C GLN A 853 -7.51 46.99 -40.58
N LYS A 854 -7.67 46.43 -39.37
CA LYS A 854 -6.91 45.25 -38.91
C LYS A 854 -7.15 44.03 -39.81
N LEU A 855 -8.40 43.74 -40.18
CA LEU A 855 -8.75 42.66 -41.11
C LEU A 855 -8.20 42.90 -42.53
N LEU A 856 -8.21 44.15 -43.01
CA LEU A 856 -7.64 44.54 -44.30
C LEU A 856 -6.12 44.39 -44.33
N GLN A 857 -5.43 44.68 -43.22
CA GLN A 857 -3.97 44.55 -43.07
C GLN A 857 -3.50 43.10 -42.99
N THR A 858 -4.39 42.13 -42.80
CA THR A 858 -4.03 40.70 -42.76
C THR A 858 -3.69 40.12 -44.15
N THR A 859 -3.66 40.96 -45.17
CA THR A 859 -3.52 40.61 -46.60
C THR A 859 -2.09 40.30 -47.05
N ASP A 860 -1.09 40.68 -46.24
CA ASP A 860 0.33 40.51 -46.53
C ASP A 860 0.90 39.13 -46.12
N MET A 861 0.08 38.24 -45.57
CA MET A 861 0.50 36.91 -45.14
C MET A 861 0.54 35.90 -46.30
N PRO A 862 1.52 34.97 -46.34
CA PRO A 862 1.62 33.94 -47.39
C PRO A 862 0.49 32.91 -47.23
N PHE A 863 -0.56 33.04 -48.04
CA PHE A 863 -1.59 32.00 -48.17
C PHE A 863 -1.08 30.87 -49.09
N ALA A 864 -1.40 29.61 -48.76
CA ALA A 864 -0.98 28.45 -49.55
C ALA A 864 -1.35 28.62 -51.05
N THR A 865 -0.36 28.49 -51.93
CA THR A 865 -0.49 28.65 -53.37
C THR A 865 -1.09 27.39 -54.01
N GLY A 866 -2.35 27.48 -54.46
CA GLY A 866 -2.95 26.49 -55.36
C GLY A 866 -2.55 26.72 -56.82
N MET A 867 -2.55 25.64 -57.62
CA MET A 867 -2.16 25.65 -59.04
C MET A 867 -3.25 26.25 -59.96
N ASP A 868 -3.43 27.58 -59.98
CA ASP A 868 -3.86 28.37 -61.17
C ASP A 868 -3.92 29.88 -60.79
N PRO A 869 -3.06 30.76 -61.34
CA PRO A 869 -3.06 32.19 -61.04
C PRO A 869 -4.17 33.00 -61.73
N SER A 870 -4.98 32.40 -62.62
CA SER A 870 -5.96 33.10 -63.47
C SER A 870 -7.41 33.04 -62.98
N LEU A 871 -7.72 32.21 -61.97
CA LEU A 871 -9.06 32.10 -61.39
C LEU A 871 -9.09 32.69 -59.97
N PRO A 872 -10.17 33.37 -59.56
CA PRO A 872 -10.45 33.61 -58.15
C PRO A 872 -10.75 32.25 -57.51
N VAL A 873 -9.72 31.55 -57.04
CA VAL A 873 -9.87 30.27 -56.35
C VAL A 873 -10.25 30.56 -54.89
N PRO A 874 -11.24 29.86 -54.33
CA PRO A 874 -11.57 29.92 -52.92
C PRO A 874 -10.34 29.52 -52.12
N ARG A 875 -9.89 30.42 -51.24
CA ARG A 875 -8.85 30.08 -50.28
C ARG A 875 -9.46 29.06 -49.34
N ILE A 876 -9.04 27.81 -49.50
CA ILE A 876 -9.34 26.75 -48.53
C ILE A 876 -8.89 27.30 -47.18
N ARG A 877 -9.75 27.17 -46.15
CA ARG A 877 -9.39 27.37 -44.74
C ARG A 877 -7.97 26.91 -44.54
N ASP A 878 -7.13 27.77 -43.98
CA ASP A 878 -5.77 27.39 -43.67
C ASP A 878 -5.81 26.07 -42.88
N PRO A 879 -5.28 24.96 -43.42
CA PRO A 879 -5.25 23.69 -42.69
C PRO A 879 -4.40 23.81 -41.41
N SER A 880 -3.61 24.88 -41.30
CA SER A 880 -2.85 25.32 -40.14
C SER A 880 -3.46 26.49 -39.37
N ALA A 881 -4.75 26.81 -39.58
CA ALA A 881 -5.55 27.66 -38.70
C ALA A 881 -5.70 27.02 -37.32
N ARG A 882 -4.62 27.12 -36.53
CA ARG A 882 -4.44 26.55 -35.20
C ARG A 882 -4.98 27.45 -34.10
N ALA A 883 -5.41 28.66 -34.43
CA ALA A 883 -5.98 29.58 -33.46
C ALA A 883 -7.33 29.02 -32.97
N PHE A 884 -7.32 28.51 -31.75
CA PHE A 884 -8.53 28.24 -30.98
C PHE A 884 -8.90 29.57 -30.27
N PRO A 885 -9.87 30.34 -30.79
CA PRO A 885 -10.17 31.68 -30.30
C PRO A 885 -10.79 31.70 -28.90
#